data_AF-A0A1J4JJ79-F1
#
_entry.id   AF-A0A1J4JJ79-F1
#
_cell.length_a   1.000
_cell.length_b   1.000
_cell.length_c   1.000
_cell.angle_alpha   90.00
_cell.angle_beta   90.00
_cell.angle_gamma   90.00
#
_symmetry.space_group_name_H-M   'P 1'
#
loop_
_entity.id
_entity.type
_entity.pdbx_description
1 polymer ?
#
loop_
_entity_poly.entity_id
_entity_poly.type
_entity_poly.pdbx_seq_one_letter_code
_entity_poly.pdbx_strand_id
1 'polypeptide(L)'
;MKQASINYVQFDDKSSCIIASLPQRNDTQVIYIDQIMGTLMFTGIKGYDVFDSKNDAFKFLTKNKKLINAVDAHSILGYIISDKVCHLLLVEKASKIDTIFEKHVVYAIEKVNIINIPTEMSCSDANYVPIETIANYPFQYSHFFCQTFDLSKAFGKSTAVRSVWNEKFQIPFNRLPVSNICISLFQGIIRLTKFSTDVKASLLFVASHQFPKWLLPQGTHKVKEHETGIEYLIDIFLIKHSENGYEILNHSLQIGDFPFNWSFDQGRYSVRKMEACIESVKNFVLKQKDLWEIDGITFSNFFSNQESPEHILSETLEDALNNDYNCDTAEYEWIQSERDADKLDYYIQMLWPQVYSKIQKFGFNKSISNHADTFHILSKQVGMFRFVFGLSFEREILGLFFFTLGLLEKMCEELRFKFPNHLVTTEDLHSFADGFIYCTGNFLLEFSQSFSNFTNVPSGEIERSLIFNYMKPRSVSFSKHQINYANTMAAIDAIKNLQGVRTFAVTQSPSSFVFSENISNVILKPNIAGYTEIAQKDKPIILCLSEPCYIREVVLRNVNVTRVSISGGLRLNRTFPIAKKVMIPWVPKDGNNVQGPYIRIPLKSTSIYYDHDIRPHDYEKVRFLILNFKTYRNEPLRIGSLFAFGTPQKPGQVSKEVNFQFKLDVSTPIKYEGDVSKTDTFVSWEISRLKQNASYLDLQKHLIEKNMPIDSADFDKMLIPPKVERELHKAICAKCQSKDQCIDCINCNRPFCKKCLNPRKHLKLCEYCLSARESLLLHVSRLNSVRFLLINVLYPFIGKHNEQMMPLDPKALDFNDINRPPIAAYAYEPPIPSRLSVDPETLFVSNLNWPVECNMMQMNIIFTCESQVTGLHISCNTLLKVTVEGAEPSQLEFKPPGCLQKIKYCGRMAKVTISAKKISMHHIQFVGNFIPSDPETHQQENQATKPRRLNQVKAQAQFNRAMSSHEFRFASPVEVSAVKYSHLSHLPKDVVIEFKSDKNSKMMSRTVASLSAHADGMALLVFPSPIPASTLRLFYPGLSPQLAQIYANDIPEIMIPQKIIHPKRGK
;
A
#
# COMPACT_ATOMS: atom_id res chain seq x y z
N MET A 1 17.83 2.04 -22.58
CA MET A 1 17.27 1.04 -21.63
C MET A 1 16.05 0.36 -22.27
N LYS A 2 15.68 -0.84 -21.82
CA LYS A 2 14.40 -1.50 -22.15
C LYS A 2 13.26 -0.70 -21.49
N GLN A 3 12.25 -0.27 -22.25
CA GLN A 3 11.04 0.34 -21.69
C GLN A 3 10.16 -0.77 -21.08
N ALA A 4 9.39 -0.46 -20.03
CA ALA A 4 8.40 -1.41 -19.54
C ALA A 4 7.29 -1.67 -20.58
N SER A 5 6.71 -2.86 -20.54
CA SER A 5 5.44 -3.17 -21.22
C SER A 5 4.52 -3.86 -20.22
N ILE A 6 3.42 -3.19 -19.88
CA ILE A 6 2.36 -3.71 -19.02
C ILE A 6 1.14 -3.97 -19.89
N ASN A 7 0.50 -5.12 -19.74
CA ASN A 7 -0.64 -5.48 -20.58
C ASN A 7 -1.63 -6.29 -19.73
N TYR A 8 -2.81 -5.74 -19.47
CA TYR A 8 -3.91 -6.53 -18.92
C TYR A 8 -4.59 -7.27 -20.06
N VAL A 9 -4.87 -8.57 -19.87
CA VAL A 9 -5.60 -9.39 -20.84
C VAL A 9 -6.72 -10.18 -20.16
N GLN A 10 -7.84 -10.33 -20.86
CA GLN A 10 -9.02 -11.07 -20.41
C GLN A 10 -9.56 -11.97 -21.52
N PHE A 11 -9.93 -13.20 -21.14
CA PHE A 11 -10.34 -14.27 -22.04
C PHE A 11 -11.83 -14.59 -21.95
N ASP A 12 -12.31 -15.43 -22.88
CA ASP A 12 -13.69 -15.88 -23.00
C ASP A 12 -14.16 -16.82 -21.88
N ASP A 13 -13.24 -17.51 -21.21
CA ASP A 13 -13.49 -18.21 -19.94
C ASP A 13 -13.56 -17.28 -18.71
N LYS A 14 -13.61 -15.96 -18.93
CA LYS A 14 -13.53 -14.85 -17.96
C LYS A 14 -12.17 -14.71 -17.24
N SER A 15 -11.23 -15.64 -17.40
CA SER A 15 -9.91 -15.52 -16.75
C SER A 15 -9.19 -14.26 -17.22
N SER A 16 -8.43 -13.64 -16.31
CA SER A 16 -7.63 -12.45 -16.62
C SER A 16 -6.26 -12.49 -15.93
N CYS A 17 -5.30 -11.79 -16.52
CA CYS A 17 -3.94 -11.69 -16.01
C CYS A 17 -3.23 -10.44 -16.52
N ILE A 18 -2.10 -10.12 -15.89
CA ILE A 18 -1.25 -8.97 -16.19
C ILE A 18 0.09 -9.49 -16.72
N ILE A 19 0.36 -9.22 -18.00
CA ILE A 19 1.65 -9.53 -18.64
C ILE A 19 2.57 -8.32 -18.45
N ALA A 20 3.60 -8.46 -17.63
CA ALA A 20 4.53 -7.39 -17.26
C ALA A 20 5.96 -7.72 -17.73
N SER A 21 6.53 -6.88 -18.59
CA SER A 21 7.96 -6.86 -18.92
C SER A 21 8.60 -5.64 -18.25
N LEU A 22 9.43 -5.83 -17.23
CA LEU A 22 10.04 -4.72 -16.46
C LEU A 22 11.42 -4.30 -17.01
N PRO A 23 11.84 -3.02 -16.87
CA PRO A 23 13.13 -2.52 -17.39
C PRO A 23 14.38 -3.20 -16.81
N GLN A 24 14.32 -3.58 -15.53
CA GLN A 24 15.40 -4.26 -14.81
C GLN A 24 15.46 -5.77 -15.11
N ARG A 25 14.52 -6.30 -15.91
CA ARG A 25 14.33 -7.74 -16.09
C ARG A 25 14.47 -8.14 -17.54
N ASN A 26 15.17 -9.24 -17.78
CA ASN A 26 15.28 -9.82 -19.12
C ASN A 26 14.01 -10.60 -19.48
N ASP A 27 13.43 -11.28 -18.50
CA ASP A 27 12.18 -12.05 -18.59
C ASP A 27 10.91 -11.18 -18.52
N THR A 28 9.77 -11.84 -18.70
CA THR A 28 8.40 -11.31 -18.65
C THR A 28 7.58 -12.13 -17.67
N GLN A 29 6.81 -11.46 -16.82
CA GLN A 29 6.00 -12.07 -15.76
C GLN A 29 4.51 -12.06 -16.18
N VAL A 30 3.76 -13.09 -15.77
CA VAL A 30 2.30 -13.17 -15.94
C VAL A 30 1.68 -13.32 -14.55
N ILE A 31 1.07 -12.25 -14.07
CA ILE A 31 0.40 -12.24 -12.76
C ILE A 31 -1.07 -12.57 -13.02
N TYR A 32 -1.52 -13.75 -12.59
CA TYR A 32 -2.90 -14.17 -12.76
C TYR A 32 -3.79 -13.50 -11.71
N ILE A 33 -5.05 -13.26 -12.07
CA ILE A 33 -6.03 -12.65 -11.17
C ILE A 33 -7.10 -13.70 -10.87
N ASP A 34 -7.18 -14.16 -9.63
CA ASP A 34 -8.23 -15.09 -9.22
C ASP A 34 -9.60 -14.44 -9.43
N GLN A 35 -10.54 -15.17 -10.03
CA GLN A 35 -11.84 -14.59 -10.38
C GLN A 35 -12.84 -14.63 -9.22
N ILE A 36 -12.49 -15.23 -8.06
CA ILE A 36 -13.40 -15.36 -6.93
C ILE A 36 -13.16 -14.33 -5.84
N MET A 37 -11.91 -14.13 -5.42
CA MET A 37 -11.48 -13.04 -4.51
C MET A 37 -10.86 -11.85 -5.24
N GLY A 38 -10.37 -12.03 -6.48
CA GLY A 38 -9.56 -11.02 -7.14
C GLY A 38 -8.09 -11.01 -6.70
N THR A 39 -7.66 -11.95 -5.86
CA THR A 39 -6.27 -12.03 -5.36
C THR A 39 -5.28 -12.19 -6.53
N LEU A 40 -4.15 -11.48 -6.46
CA LEU A 40 -3.05 -11.60 -7.41
C LEU A 40 -2.26 -12.90 -7.14
N MET A 41 -1.95 -13.66 -8.21
CA MET A 41 -1.31 -14.97 -8.14
C MET A 41 -0.06 -15.02 -9.04
N PHE A 42 1.05 -15.48 -8.48
CA PHE A 42 2.32 -15.70 -9.18
C PHE A 42 3.13 -16.78 -8.43
N THR A 43 3.69 -17.74 -9.15
CA THR A 43 4.43 -18.90 -8.62
C THR A 43 5.91 -18.93 -9.05
N GLY A 44 6.32 -18.16 -10.07
CA GLY A 44 7.72 -18.02 -10.51
C GLY A 44 8.24 -19.17 -11.38
N ILE A 45 7.35 -19.91 -12.03
CA ILE A 45 7.62 -21.09 -12.84
C ILE A 45 7.86 -20.69 -14.30
N LYS A 46 9.10 -20.93 -14.77
CA LYS A 46 9.45 -20.68 -16.18
C LYS A 46 8.62 -21.54 -17.13
N GLY A 47 8.02 -20.89 -18.12
CA GLY A 47 7.11 -21.49 -19.10
C GLY A 47 5.63 -21.52 -18.68
N TYR A 48 5.30 -21.03 -17.47
CA TYR A 48 3.92 -20.94 -16.97
C TYR A 48 3.53 -19.50 -16.58
N ASP A 49 4.37 -18.82 -15.82
CA ASP A 49 4.20 -17.41 -15.45
C ASP A 49 5.47 -16.56 -15.61
N VAL A 50 6.63 -17.19 -15.83
CA VAL A 50 7.88 -16.53 -16.25
C VAL A 50 8.23 -16.94 -17.67
N PHE A 51 8.36 -15.98 -18.58
CA PHE A 51 8.62 -16.20 -20.01
C PHE A 51 9.79 -15.34 -20.49
N ASP A 52 10.49 -15.78 -21.54
CA ASP A 52 11.60 -15.00 -22.11
C ASP A 52 11.12 -13.77 -22.90
N SER A 53 9.83 -13.69 -23.29
CA SER A 53 9.24 -12.51 -23.93
C SER A 53 7.72 -12.36 -23.71
N LYS A 54 7.19 -11.13 -23.88
CA LYS A 54 5.74 -10.82 -24.01
C LYS A 54 5.06 -11.72 -25.05
N ASN A 55 5.72 -11.98 -26.18
CA ASN A 55 5.13 -12.75 -27.27
C ASN A 55 4.95 -14.22 -26.90
N ASP A 56 5.86 -14.79 -26.10
CA ASP A 56 5.79 -16.20 -25.71
C ASP A 56 4.82 -16.42 -24.54
N ALA A 57 4.75 -15.47 -23.59
CA ALA A 57 3.66 -15.38 -22.62
C ALA A 57 2.29 -15.30 -23.31
N PHE A 58 2.14 -14.43 -24.31
CA PHE A 58 0.88 -14.25 -25.02
C PHE A 58 0.48 -15.50 -25.83
N LYS A 59 1.42 -16.13 -26.56
CA LYS A 59 1.19 -17.42 -27.24
C LYS A 59 0.72 -18.51 -26.27
N PHE A 60 1.33 -18.58 -25.08
CA PHE A 60 0.95 -19.55 -24.04
C PHE A 60 -0.49 -19.30 -23.56
N LEU A 61 -0.81 -18.05 -23.21
CA LEU A 61 -2.12 -17.65 -22.68
C LEU A 61 -3.27 -17.77 -23.70
N THR A 62 -3.02 -17.46 -24.97
CA THR A 62 -4.03 -17.62 -26.05
C THR A 62 -4.21 -19.07 -26.52
N LYS A 63 -3.44 -20.02 -25.98
CA LYS A 63 -3.52 -21.43 -26.39
C LYS A 63 -4.88 -22.01 -25.96
N ASN A 64 -5.79 -22.14 -26.93
CA ASN A 64 -7.18 -22.57 -26.76
C ASN A 64 -8.08 -21.57 -25.99
N LYS A 65 -7.71 -20.29 -25.92
CA LYS A 65 -8.56 -19.21 -25.36
C LYS A 65 -8.75 -18.07 -26.35
N LYS A 66 -9.94 -17.50 -26.42
CA LYS A 66 -10.20 -16.29 -27.21
C LYS A 66 -10.02 -15.06 -26.33
N LEU A 67 -9.12 -14.16 -26.76
CA LEU A 67 -8.99 -12.84 -26.15
C LEU A 67 -10.30 -12.04 -26.35
N ILE A 68 -10.87 -11.52 -25.26
CA ILE A 68 -12.01 -10.60 -25.28
C ILE A 68 -11.54 -9.15 -25.15
N ASN A 69 -10.60 -8.90 -24.23
CA ASN A 69 -10.12 -7.56 -23.93
C ASN A 69 -8.60 -7.59 -23.73
N ALA A 70 -7.90 -6.59 -24.25
CA ALA A 70 -6.50 -6.31 -23.95
C ALA A 70 -6.31 -4.81 -23.78
N VAL A 71 -5.63 -4.42 -22.71
CA VAL A 71 -5.29 -3.03 -22.39
C VAL A 71 -3.79 -2.96 -22.18
N ASP A 72 -3.09 -2.47 -23.19
CA ASP A 72 -1.68 -2.10 -23.11
C ASP A 72 -1.54 -0.83 -22.24
N ALA A 73 -0.51 -0.78 -21.41
CA ALA A 73 -0.23 0.29 -20.45
C ALA A 73 1.28 0.50 -20.26
N HIS A 74 1.65 1.70 -19.81
CA HIS A 74 3.03 2.09 -19.58
C HIS A 74 3.59 1.58 -18.24
N SER A 75 2.78 1.62 -17.18
CA SER A 75 3.17 1.27 -15.80
C SER A 75 1.95 0.82 -14.98
N ILE A 76 2.17 0.08 -13.90
CA ILE A 76 1.14 -0.26 -12.90
C ILE A 76 1.23 0.73 -11.72
N LEU A 77 0.10 1.33 -11.35
CA LEU A 77 0.00 2.15 -10.14
C LEU A 77 -0.37 1.34 -8.90
N GLY A 78 -1.11 0.25 -9.07
CA GLY A 78 -1.45 -0.65 -7.97
C GLY A 78 -2.77 -1.36 -8.17
N TYR A 79 -3.25 -1.93 -7.07
CA TYR A 79 -4.40 -2.80 -7.02
C TYR A 79 -5.24 -2.52 -5.77
N ILE A 80 -6.55 -2.64 -5.90
CA ILE A 80 -7.52 -2.45 -4.81
C ILE A 80 -8.58 -3.55 -4.92
N ILE A 81 -8.98 -4.10 -3.78
CA ILE A 81 -10.07 -5.07 -3.67
C ILE A 81 -11.23 -4.37 -2.94
N SER A 82 -12.46 -4.55 -3.43
CA SER A 82 -13.61 -3.73 -3.02
C SER A 82 -14.94 -4.42 -3.29
N ASP A 83 -15.54 -5.05 -2.26
CA ASP A 83 -16.74 -5.89 -2.41
C ASP A 83 -16.54 -6.89 -3.57
N LYS A 84 -17.37 -6.85 -4.62
CA LYS A 84 -17.35 -7.81 -5.75
C LYS A 84 -16.58 -7.30 -6.97
N VAL A 85 -15.66 -6.37 -6.78
CA VAL A 85 -14.83 -5.81 -7.85
C VAL A 85 -13.42 -5.58 -7.35
N CYS A 86 -12.43 -5.94 -8.17
CA CYS A 86 -11.08 -5.43 -8.04
C CYS A 86 -10.79 -4.34 -9.07
N HIS A 87 -9.99 -3.36 -8.66
CA HIS A 87 -9.57 -2.25 -9.48
C HIS A 87 -8.06 -2.36 -9.72
N LEU A 88 -7.68 -2.59 -10.97
CA LEU A 88 -6.29 -2.53 -11.43
C LEU A 88 -6.02 -1.11 -11.97
N LEU A 89 -5.17 -0.36 -11.28
CA LEU A 89 -4.83 1.01 -11.63
C LEU A 89 -3.61 1.01 -12.56
N LEU A 90 -3.77 1.50 -13.78
CA LEU A 90 -2.73 1.52 -14.82
C LEU A 90 -2.44 2.94 -15.31
N VAL A 91 -1.17 3.23 -15.57
CA VAL A 91 -0.78 4.40 -16.36
C VAL A 91 -0.96 4.05 -17.84
N GLU A 92 -2.07 4.48 -18.43
CA GLU A 92 -2.34 4.27 -19.86
C GLU A 92 -1.43 5.16 -20.72
N LYS A 93 -1.25 6.43 -20.32
CA LYS A 93 -0.45 7.39 -21.05
C LYS A 93 0.40 8.24 -20.10
N ALA A 94 1.66 8.42 -20.46
CA ALA A 94 2.62 9.24 -19.73
C ALA A 94 3.51 10.00 -20.71
N SER A 95 3.87 11.23 -20.34
CA SER A 95 4.81 12.07 -21.07
C SER A 95 6.19 11.96 -20.43
N LYS A 96 7.24 11.80 -21.26
CA LYS A 96 8.61 12.00 -20.79
C LYS A 96 8.79 13.47 -20.44
N ILE A 97 9.26 13.76 -19.23
CA ILE A 97 9.69 15.11 -18.83
C ILE A 97 11.13 15.32 -19.31
N ASP A 98 12.08 14.61 -18.71
CA ASP A 98 13.48 14.58 -19.17
C ASP A 98 14.17 13.30 -18.63
N THR A 99 15.48 13.32 -18.43
CA THR A 99 16.30 12.18 -18.04
C THR A 99 17.42 12.63 -17.11
N ILE A 100 17.39 12.13 -15.88
CA ILE A 100 18.37 12.40 -14.83
C ILE A 100 19.56 11.46 -15.02
N PHE A 101 20.79 11.95 -14.80
CA PHE A 101 22.06 11.22 -14.99
C PHE A 101 22.16 10.56 -16.39
N GLU A 102 21.57 11.21 -17.40
CA GLU A 102 21.47 10.77 -18.81
C GLU A 102 20.80 9.40 -19.05
N LYS A 103 20.33 8.75 -17.97
CA LYS A 103 19.96 7.34 -17.91
C LYS A 103 18.54 7.11 -17.42
N HIS A 104 18.10 7.84 -16.40
CA HIS A 104 16.83 7.62 -15.71
C HIS A 104 15.74 8.55 -16.24
N VAL A 105 14.86 8.01 -17.08
CA VAL A 105 13.77 8.78 -17.69
C VAL A 105 12.66 9.05 -16.65
N VAL A 106 12.39 10.34 -16.41
CA VAL A 106 11.27 10.78 -15.57
C VAL A 106 10.04 10.97 -16.45
N TYR A 107 8.92 10.44 -15.98
CA TYR A 107 7.63 10.53 -16.65
C TYR A 107 6.62 11.28 -15.77
N ALA A 108 5.77 12.08 -16.40
CA ALA A 108 4.54 12.61 -15.81
C ALA A 108 3.34 11.81 -16.32
N ILE A 109 2.38 11.51 -15.44
CA ILE A 109 1.14 10.85 -15.86
C ILE A 109 0.30 11.82 -16.68
N GLU A 110 -0.17 11.37 -17.85
CA GLU A 110 -1.18 12.08 -18.64
C GLU A 110 -2.57 11.47 -18.45
N LYS A 111 -2.65 10.13 -18.36
CA LYS A 111 -3.91 9.39 -18.21
C LYS A 111 -3.71 8.12 -17.37
N VAL A 112 -4.54 7.99 -16.34
CA VAL A 112 -4.77 6.73 -15.62
C VAL A 112 -5.98 6.02 -16.22
N ASN A 113 -5.90 4.70 -16.30
CA ASN A 113 -7.03 3.83 -16.57
C ASN A 113 -7.25 2.93 -15.35
N ILE A 114 -8.51 2.66 -15.02
CA ILE A 114 -8.89 1.79 -13.91
C ILE A 114 -9.69 0.65 -14.50
N ILE A 115 -9.11 -0.55 -14.49
CA ILE A 115 -9.77 -1.75 -15.00
C ILE A 115 -10.55 -2.39 -13.86
N ASN A 116 -11.87 -2.42 -14.00
CA ASN A 116 -12.79 -3.04 -13.07
C ASN A 116 -12.93 -4.52 -13.43
N ILE A 117 -12.51 -5.40 -12.53
CA ILE A 117 -12.48 -6.85 -12.68
C ILE A 117 -13.50 -7.42 -11.70
N PRO A 118 -14.67 -7.91 -12.15
CA PRO A 118 -15.67 -8.48 -11.26
C PRO A 118 -15.14 -9.73 -10.55
N THR A 119 -15.46 -9.89 -9.27
CA THR A 119 -15.14 -11.07 -8.47
C THR A 119 -16.41 -11.82 -8.07
N GLU A 120 -16.29 -13.11 -7.73
CA GLU A 120 -17.44 -13.91 -7.30
C GLU A 120 -17.91 -13.64 -5.86
N MET A 121 -17.00 -13.18 -5.01
CA MET A 121 -17.22 -12.99 -3.58
C MET A 121 -16.93 -11.54 -3.21
N SER A 122 -17.75 -11.03 -2.28
CA SER A 122 -17.55 -9.75 -1.62
C SER A 122 -16.32 -9.83 -0.73
N CYS A 123 -15.30 -9.00 -0.96
CA CYS A 123 -14.21 -8.83 0.00
C CYS A 123 -14.32 -7.49 0.74
N SER A 124 -14.41 -7.58 2.07
CA SER A 124 -14.79 -6.50 2.98
C SER A 124 -13.59 -5.82 3.67
N ASP A 125 -12.59 -5.36 2.91
CA ASP A 125 -11.41 -4.69 3.50
C ASP A 125 -11.81 -3.39 4.24
N ALA A 126 -11.46 -3.35 5.53
CA ALA A 126 -11.82 -2.28 6.46
C ALA A 126 -11.12 -0.93 6.16
N ASN A 127 -10.07 -0.92 5.34
CA ASN A 127 -9.35 0.28 4.91
C ASN A 127 -9.84 0.85 3.56
N TYR A 128 -11.13 0.67 3.26
CA TYR A 128 -11.76 1.05 1.99
C TYR A 128 -11.52 2.52 1.60
N VAL A 129 -10.72 2.72 0.54
CA VAL A 129 -10.64 4.01 -0.17
C VAL A 129 -11.68 4.00 -1.29
N PRO A 130 -12.68 4.90 -1.31
CA PRO A 130 -13.70 4.89 -2.35
C PRO A 130 -13.10 5.04 -3.75
N ILE A 131 -13.39 4.08 -4.63
CA ILE A 131 -12.86 4.10 -6.00
C ILE A 131 -13.30 5.34 -6.79
N GLU A 132 -14.45 5.91 -6.45
CA GLU A 132 -14.93 7.19 -7.00
C GLU A 132 -13.99 8.36 -6.68
N THR A 133 -13.38 8.38 -5.49
CA THR A 133 -12.38 9.39 -5.11
C THR A 133 -11.08 9.23 -5.91
N ILE A 134 -10.71 7.99 -6.25
CA ILE A 134 -9.53 7.68 -7.05
C ILE A 134 -9.78 7.98 -8.54
N ALA A 135 -10.94 7.59 -9.07
CA ALA A 135 -11.32 7.81 -10.47
C ALA A 135 -11.44 9.30 -10.83
N ASN A 136 -11.81 10.14 -9.85
CA ASN A 136 -11.85 11.60 -9.99
C ASN A 136 -10.57 12.30 -9.48
N TYR A 137 -9.52 11.55 -9.10
CA TYR A 137 -8.29 12.14 -8.59
C TYR A 137 -7.50 12.83 -9.72
N PRO A 138 -7.00 14.07 -9.55
CA PRO A 138 -6.30 14.80 -10.60
C PRO A 138 -4.86 14.30 -10.78
N PHE A 139 -4.73 13.10 -11.34
CA PHE A 139 -3.44 12.49 -11.64
C PHE A 139 -2.60 13.31 -12.65
N GLN A 140 -3.29 13.86 -13.65
CA GLN A 140 -2.71 14.45 -14.86
C GLN A 140 -1.72 15.58 -14.54
N TYR A 141 -0.49 15.47 -15.06
CA TYR A 141 0.66 16.38 -14.90
C TYR A 141 1.06 16.77 -13.47
N SER A 142 0.43 16.17 -12.46
CA SER A 142 0.68 16.40 -11.03
C SER A 142 1.39 15.23 -10.35
N HIS A 143 1.55 14.11 -11.07
CA HIS A 143 2.12 12.87 -10.55
C HIS A 143 3.20 12.33 -11.48
N PHE A 144 4.31 11.94 -10.86
CA PHE A 144 5.56 11.65 -11.54
C PHE A 144 6.14 10.32 -11.09
N PHE A 145 6.91 9.67 -11.96
CA PHE A 145 7.61 8.44 -11.66
C PHE A 145 8.88 8.29 -12.51
N CYS A 146 9.81 7.47 -12.05
CA CYS A 146 10.83 6.85 -12.89
C CYS A 146 10.77 5.35 -12.65
N GLN A 147 10.84 4.55 -13.72
CA GLN A 147 10.82 3.09 -13.60
C GLN A 147 12.16 2.52 -13.11
N THR A 148 13.25 3.26 -13.28
CA THR A 148 14.63 2.79 -13.04
C THR A 148 15.35 3.53 -11.92
N PHE A 149 14.70 4.50 -11.28
CA PHE A 149 15.25 5.29 -10.18
C PHE A 149 14.14 5.63 -9.19
N ASP A 150 14.40 5.48 -7.89
CA ASP A 150 13.39 5.68 -6.86
C ASP A 150 13.31 7.15 -6.43
N LEU A 151 12.33 7.87 -7.00
CA LEU A 151 12.06 9.27 -6.69
C LEU A 151 11.51 9.51 -5.27
N SER A 152 11.26 8.47 -4.47
CA SER A 152 10.93 8.61 -3.03
C SER A 152 12.16 8.93 -2.17
N LYS A 153 13.37 8.71 -2.68
CA LYS A 153 14.63 8.83 -1.93
C LYS A 153 15.39 10.11 -2.30
N ALA A 154 16.06 10.71 -1.33
CA ALA A 154 17.11 11.68 -1.63
C ALA A 154 18.32 10.94 -2.24
N PHE A 155 19.05 11.60 -3.14
CA PHE A 155 20.17 10.95 -3.84
C PHE A 155 21.23 10.49 -2.82
N GLY A 156 21.56 9.19 -2.85
CA GLY A 156 22.44 8.54 -1.87
C GLY A 156 21.81 8.12 -0.55
N LYS A 157 20.62 8.62 -0.14
CA LYS A 157 19.93 8.09 1.05
C LYS A 157 19.28 6.74 0.77
N SER A 158 19.43 5.80 1.70
CA SER A 158 18.84 4.45 1.62
C SER A 158 17.36 4.42 1.98
N THR A 159 16.92 5.33 2.85
CA THR A 159 15.54 5.55 3.28
C THR A 159 14.74 6.33 2.23
N ALA A 160 13.42 6.04 2.16
CA ALA A 160 12.48 6.95 1.52
C ALA A 160 12.27 8.17 2.42
N VAL A 161 12.26 9.36 1.82
CA VAL A 161 12.09 10.65 2.50
C VAL A 161 10.94 11.48 1.90
N ARG A 162 10.35 10.99 0.81
CA ARG A 162 9.14 11.54 0.18
C ARG A 162 8.09 10.44 0.15
N SER A 163 6.88 10.73 0.63
CA SER A 163 5.80 9.76 0.67
C SER A 163 5.43 9.24 -0.72
N VAL A 164 5.35 7.91 -0.84
CA VAL A 164 4.93 7.22 -2.06
C VAL A 164 3.42 7.23 -2.12
N TRP A 165 2.85 8.10 -2.97
CA TRP A 165 1.41 8.39 -3.02
C TRP A 165 0.55 7.13 -3.18
N ASN A 166 1.04 6.16 -3.96
CA ASN A 166 0.35 4.90 -4.23
C ASN A 166 0.73 3.74 -3.28
N GLU A 167 1.50 3.96 -2.21
CA GLU A 167 2.06 2.89 -1.35
C GLU A 167 1.00 1.84 -0.96
N LYS A 168 -0.17 2.28 -0.48
CA LYS A 168 -1.28 1.39 -0.11
C LYS A 168 -1.78 0.51 -1.26
N PHE A 169 -1.75 1.02 -2.50
CA PHE A 169 -2.15 0.27 -3.69
C PHE A 169 -1.06 -0.66 -4.22
N GLN A 170 0.19 -0.48 -3.79
CA GLN A 170 1.27 -1.42 -4.08
C GLN A 170 1.19 -2.68 -3.21
N ILE A 171 0.51 -2.64 -2.05
CA ILE A 171 0.48 -3.74 -1.07
C ILE A 171 0.16 -5.10 -1.71
N PRO A 172 -0.87 -5.28 -2.55
CA PRO A 172 -1.16 -6.60 -3.16
C PRO A 172 -0.05 -7.11 -4.10
N PHE A 173 0.66 -6.21 -4.79
CA PHE A 173 1.80 -6.56 -5.64
C PHE A 173 3.07 -6.82 -4.81
N ASN A 174 3.28 -6.07 -3.72
CA ASN A 174 4.45 -6.20 -2.85
C ASN A 174 4.45 -7.50 -2.00
N ARG A 175 3.34 -8.24 -2.00
CA ARG A 175 3.27 -9.63 -1.48
C ARG A 175 3.78 -10.68 -2.47
N LEU A 176 3.92 -10.35 -3.75
CA LEU A 176 4.44 -11.27 -4.78
C LEU A 176 5.98 -11.31 -4.73
N PRO A 177 6.63 -12.44 -5.08
CA PRO A 177 8.09 -12.57 -5.06
C PRO A 177 8.81 -11.85 -6.22
N VAL A 178 8.21 -10.79 -6.76
CA VAL A 178 8.71 -9.98 -7.88
C VAL A 178 8.71 -8.52 -7.45
N SER A 179 9.90 -7.96 -7.20
CA SER A 179 10.04 -6.56 -6.83
C SER A 179 9.71 -5.61 -7.98
N ASN A 180 9.29 -4.39 -7.63
CA ASN A 180 9.14 -3.24 -8.52
C ASN A 180 8.17 -3.44 -9.70
N ILE A 181 7.13 -4.26 -9.52
CA ILE A 181 6.00 -4.37 -10.49
C ILE A 181 5.24 -3.03 -10.57
N CYS A 182 4.94 -2.44 -9.41
CA CYS A 182 4.41 -1.10 -9.32
C CYS A 182 5.53 -0.07 -9.42
N ILE A 183 5.23 1.09 -10.02
CA ILE A 183 6.08 2.28 -9.92
C ILE A 183 5.83 3.01 -8.58
N SER A 184 6.89 3.49 -7.93
CA SER A 184 6.75 4.49 -6.85
C SER A 184 6.18 5.77 -7.45
N LEU A 185 4.95 6.12 -7.10
CA LEU A 185 4.31 7.35 -7.57
C LEU A 185 4.57 8.50 -6.60
N PHE A 186 5.06 9.59 -7.15
CA PHE A 186 5.31 10.86 -6.48
C PHE A 186 4.18 11.84 -6.82
N GLN A 187 3.66 12.57 -5.82
CA GLN A 187 2.73 13.68 -6.00
C GLN A 187 3.45 15.01 -5.79
N GLY A 188 3.31 15.96 -6.71
CA GLY A 188 3.90 17.29 -6.59
C GLY A 188 4.36 17.85 -7.92
N ILE A 189 5.63 18.27 -8.03
CA ILE A 189 6.28 18.78 -9.26
C ILE A 189 7.74 18.35 -9.34
N ILE A 190 8.22 18.11 -10.55
CA ILE A 190 9.65 17.93 -10.86
C ILE A 190 10.04 18.77 -12.08
N ARG A 191 11.14 19.52 -11.98
CA ARG A 191 11.65 20.36 -13.07
C ARG A 191 13.16 20.20 -13.22
N LEU A 192 13.60 19.63 -14.34
CA LEU A 192 15.01 19.53 -14.72
C LEU A 192 15.34 20.59 -15.77
N THR A 193 16.37 21.38 -15.53
CA THR A 193 16.98 22.30 -16.50
C THR A 193 18.43 21.89 -16.71
N LYS A 194 18.85 21.81 -17.97
CA LYS A 194 20.24 21.54 -18.37
C LYS A 194 20.83 22.82 -18.95
N PHE A 195 22.00 23.20 -18.48
CA PHE A 195 22.73 24.37 -18.98
C PHE A 195 23.68 23.95 -20.11
N SER A 196 24.32 24.93 -20.76
CA SER A 196 25.14 24.71 -21.96
C SER A 196 26.36 23.81 -21.72
N THR A 197 26.96 23.35 -22.82
CA THR A 197 28.11 22.43 -22.89
C THR A 197 29.33 22.87 -22.09
N ASP A 198 29.44 24.17 -21.80
CA ASP A 198 30.65 24.79 -21.31
C ASP A 198 30.62 24.92 -19.77
N VAL A 199 29.42 25.09 -19.20
CA VAL A 199 29.21 25.06 -17.74
C VAL A 199 28.97 23.64 -17.22
N LYS A 200 28.55 22.70 -18.10
CA LYS A 200 28.32 21.27 -17.77
C LYS A 200 27.50 21.09 -16.48
N ALA A 201 26.37 21.80 -16.39
CA ALA A 201 25.54 21.86 -15.19
C ALA A 201 24.08 21.50 -15.45
N SER A 202 23.37 21.11 -14.40
CA SER A 202 21.92 20.98 -14.41
C SER A 202 21.33 21.34 -13.06
N LEU A 203 20.18 22.01 -13.07
CA LEU A 203 19.39 22.33 -11.89
C LEU A 203 18.13 21.47 -11.91
N LEU A 204 17.92 20.71 -10.84
CA LEU A 204 16.76 19.85 -10.65
C LEU A 204 16.01 20.30 -9.40
N PHE A 205 14.76 20.74 -9.59
CA PHE A 205 13.80 20.99 -8.52
C PHE A 205 12.85 19.81 -8.37
N VAL A 206 12.55 19.44 -7.12
CA VAL A 206 11.62 18.35 -6.77
C VAL A 206 10.75 18.80 -5.60
N ALA A 207 9.52 19.22 -5.86
CA ALA A 207 8.53 19.51 -4.82
C ALA A 207 7.61 18.31 -4.59
N SER A 208 7.58 17.70 -3.41
CA SER A 208 6.72 16.55 -3.10
C SER A 208 5.72 16.83 -1.98
N HIS A 209 4.46 16.48 -2.19
CA HIS A 209 3.44 16.48 -1.14
C HIS A 209 3.61 15.26 -0.23
N GLN A 210 3.72 15.47 1.08
CA GLN A 210 4.09 14.41 2.03
C GLN A 210 2.90 13.58 2.55
N PHE A 211 1.66 14.09 2.51
CA PHE A 211 0.50 13.34 3.04
C PHE A 211 -0.71 13.43 2.09
N PRO A 212 -1.13 12.33 1.43
CA PRO A 212 -2.19 12.39 0.44
C PRO A 212 -3.54 12.77 1.10
N LYS A 213 -4.11 13.86 0.60
CA LYS A 213 -5.19 14.66 1.22
C LYS A 213 -6.42 13.89 1.73
N TRP A 214 -6.73 12.73 1.15
CA TRP A 214 -7.90 11.90 1.49
C TRP A 214 -7.87 11.26 2.89
N LEU A 215 -6.75 11.32 3.60
CA LEU A 215 -6.64 10.83 4.99
C LEU A 215 -7.08 11.88 6.02
N LEU A 216 -7.34 13.12 5.61
CA LEU A 216 -7.56 14.27 6.49
C LEU A 216 -8.98 14.82 6.34
N PRO A 217 -9.72 15.03 7.45
CA PRO A 217 -11.04 15.67 7.40
C PRO A 217 -10.91 17.16 7.03
N GLN A 218 -11.76 17.61 6.11
CA GLN A 218 -11.72 18.99 5.60
C GLN A 218 -12.03 20.04 6.68
N GLY A 219 -11.47 21.24 6.53
CA GLY A 219 -11.93 22.45 7.24
C GLY A 219 -11.32 22.74 8.61
N THR A 220 -10.30 21.99 9.06
CA THR A 220 -9.57 22.31 10.31
C THR A 220 -8.10 21.92 10.22
N HIS A 221 -7.19 22.83 10.57
CA HIS A 221 -5.75 22.54 10.70
C HIS A 221 -5.49 21.74 11.98
N LYS A 222 -5.67 20.42 11.89
CA LYS A 222 -5.49 19.47 12.99
C LYS A 222 -4.18 18.72 12.84
N VAL A 223 -3.32 18.83 13.84
CA VAL A 223 -2.18 17.92 13.98
C VAL A 223 -2.68 16.57 14.48
N LYS A 224 -2.43 15.52 13.70
CA LYS A 224 -2.73 14.11 14.02
C LYS A 224 -1.44 13.31 13.86
N GLU A 225 -1.10 12.45 14.83
CA GLU A 225 0.14 11.62 14.80
C GLU A 225 1.43 12.43 14.52
N HIS A 226 1.42 13.69 14.95
CA HIS A 226 2.49 14.70 14.79
C HIS A 226 2.80 15.04 13.32
N GLU A 227 1.76 15.05 12.49
CA GLU A 227 1.75 15.48 11.08
C GLU A 227 0.82 16.69 10.94
N THR A 228 1.21 17.68 10.14
CA THR A 228 0.37 18.83 9.80
C THR A 228 -0.46 18.57 8.55
N GLY A 229 -1.55 19.32 8.36
CA GLY A 229 -2.56 19.00 7.35
C GLY A 229 -2.10 19.24 5.91
N ILE A 230 -1.12 20.12 5.73
CA ILE A 230 -0.46 20.44 4.48
C ILE A 230 1.05 20.38 4.72
N GLU A 231 1.75 19.46 4.05
CA GLU A 231 3.21 19.38 4.07
C GLU A 231 3.77 19.12 2.67
N TYR A 232 4.71 19.97 2.26
CA TYR A 232 5.55 19.80 1.10
C TYR A 232 7.02 19.81 1.50
N LEU A 233 7.80 19.00 0.81
CA LEU A 233 9.25 19.09 0.75
C LEU A 233 9.63 19.66 -0.60
N ILE A 234 10.59 20.58 -0.65
CA ILE A 234 11.27 20.97 -1.88
C ILE A 234 12.73 20.58 -1.75
N ASP A 235 13.21 19.74 -2.67
CA ASP A 235 14.63 19.49 -2.88
C ASP A 235 15.14 20.30 -4.06
N ILE A 236 16.26 20.95 -3.84
CA ILE A 236 16.99 21.73 -4.83
C ILE A 236 18.31 21.01 -5.06
N PHE A 237 18.55 20.55 -6.28
CA PHE A 237 19.76 19.82 -6.66
C PHE A 237 20.53 20.61 -7.73
N LEU A 238 21.77 20.97 -7.43
CA LEU A 238 22.72 21.46 -8.44
C LEU A 238 23.66 20.30 -8.80
N ILE A 239 23.58 19.86 -10.05
CA ILE A 239 24.28 18.70 -10.60
C ILE A 239 25.35 19.21 -11.55
N LYS A 240 26.62 18.95 -11.23
CA LYS A 240 27.79 19.31 -12.02
C LYS A 240 28.33 18.05 -12.70
N HIS A 241 28.43 18.09 -14.01
CA HIS A 241 28.77 16.94 -14.86
C HIS A 241 30.28 16.90 -15.12
N SER A 242 30.86 15.72 -15.04
CA SER A 242 32.27 15.43 -15.27
C SER A 242 32.42 14.16 -16.10
N GLU A 243 33.60 13.94 -16.68
CA GLU A 243 33.86 12.76 -17.51
C GLU A 243 33.67 11.45 -16.74
N ASN A 244 33.95 11.45 -15.43
CA ASN A 244 33.85 10.29 -14.55
C ASN A 244 32.48 10.13 -13.85
N GLY A 245 31.53 11.06 -14.07
CA GLY A 245 30.22 11.07 -13.41
C GLY A 245 29.80 12.46 -12.93
N TYR A 246 29.07 12.52 -11.82
CA TYR A 246 28.35 13.71 -11.36
C TYR A 246 28.80 14.11 -9.96
N GLU A 247 29.20 15.38 -9.78
CA GLU A 247 29.31 16.02 -8.46
C GLU A 247 27.97 16.69 -8.18
N ILE A 248 27.32 16.33 -7.07
CA ILE A 248 25.94 16.71 -6.78
C ILE A 248 25.89 17.41 -5.44
N LEU A 249 25.28 18.59 -5.41
CA LEU A 249 24.95 19.30 -4.19
C LEU A 249 23.42 19.40 -4.08
N ASN A 250 22.91 19.15 -2.89
CA ASN A 250 21.48 19.20 -2.58
C ASN A 250 21.23 19.96 -1.28
N HIS A 251 20.15 20.74 -1.29
CA HIS A 251 19.53 21.27 -0.08
C HIS A 251 18.04 20.95 -0.12
N SER A 252 17.53 20.42 0.98
CA SER A 252 16.11 20.18 1.22
C SER A 252 15.52 21.31 2.07
N LEU A 253 14.28 21.71 1.79
CA LEU A 253 13.50 22.62 2.63
C LEU A 253 12.04 22.13 2.72
N GLN A 254 11.34 22.52 3.78
CA GLN A 254 9.93 22.20 4.00
C GLN A 254 9.02 23.42 3.86
N ILE A 255 7.76 23.16 3.52
CA ILE A 255 6.65 24.09 3.51
C ILE A 255 5.47 23.39 4.18
N GLY A 256 4.78 24.03 5.12
CA GLY A 256 3.57 23.44 5.70
C GLY A 256 2.97 24.26 6.82
N ASP A 257 1.80 23.84 7.31
CA ASP A 257 1.09 24.55 8.38
C ASP A 257 1.95 24.66 9.65
N PHE A 258 1.56 25.56 10.56
CA PHE A 258 2.06 25.60 11.93
C PHE A 258 1.89 24.24 12.64
N PRO A 259 2.90 23.74 13.39
CA PRO A 259 2.94 22.40 13.98
C PRO A 259 2.07 22.21 15.25
N PHE A 260 0.91 22.86 15.31
CA PHE A 260 -0.08 22.72 16.38
C PHE A 260 -1.52 22.90 15.85
N ASN A 261 -2.52 22.65 16.70
CA ASN A 261 -3.93 22.71 16.30
C ASN A 261 -4.45 24.16 16.33
N TRP A 262 -4.87 24.69 15.18
CA TRP A 262 -5.47 26.02 15.05
C TRP A 262 -6.71 26.02 14.15
N SER A 263 -7.52 27.08 14.25
CA SER A 263 -8.63 27.39 13.34
C SER A 263 -8.62 28.86 12.94
N PHE A 264 -9.40 29.21 11.92
CA PHE A 264 -9.69 30.61 11.58
C PHE A 264 -11.20 30.80 11.45
N ASP A 265 -11.75 31.57 12.37
CA ASP A 265 -13.19 31.76 12.55
C ASP A 265 -13.50 33.25 12.67
N GLN A 266 -14.50 33.74 11.89
CA GLN A 266 -14.96 35.13 11.93
C GLN A 266 -13.86 36.21 11.76
N GLY A 267 -12.81 35.91 10.99
CA GLY A 267 -11.70 36.85 10.77
C GLY A 267 -10.58 36.78 11.83
N ARG A 268 -10.61 35.80 12.74
CA ARG A 268 -9.63 35.64 13.81
C ARG A 268 -9.08 34.22 13.85
N TYR A 269 -7.79 34.11 14.11
CA TYR A 269 -7.17 32.82 14.43
C TYR A 269 -7.52 32.40 15.85
N SER A 270 -7.77 31.11 16.05
CA SER A 270 -7.92 30.50 17.37
C SER A 270 -6.93 29.35 17.53
N VAL A 271 -6.36 29.24 18.72
CA VAL A 271 -5.32 28.27 19.08
C VAL A 271 -5.82 27.47 20.29
N ARG A 272 -5.40 26.21 20.41
CA ARG A 272 -5.68 25.41 21.62
C ARG A 272 -4.90 25.93 22.83
N LYS A 273 -5.19 25.40 24.02
CA LYS A 273 -4.39 25.67 25.22
C LYS A 273 -2.90 25.45 24.96
N MET A 274 -2.06 26.35 25.49
CA MET A 274 -0.63 26.41 25.17
C MET A 274 0.12 25.10 25.45
N GLU A 275 -0.24 24.37 26.50
CA GLU A 275 0.40 23.10 26.87
C GLU A 275 0.24 22.03 25.76
N ALA A 276 -0.93 21.99 25.12
CA ALA A 276 -1.19 21.09 23.99
C ALA A 276 -0.50 21.56 22.70
N CYS A 277 -0.17 22.84 22.58
CA CYS A 277 0.63 23.38 21.48
C CYS A 277 2.11 23.04 21.68
N ILE A 278 2.68 23.31 22.87
CA ILE A 278 4.04 22.88 23.28
C ILE A 278 4.23 21.38 23.00
N GLU A 279 3.29 20.52 23.41
CA GLU A 279 3.36 19.08 23.15
C GLU A 279 3.26 18.73 21.65
N SER A 280 2.44 19.44 20.88
CA SER A 280 2.34 19.24 19.43
C SER A 280 3.65 19.61 18.72
N VAL A 281 4.20 20.80 19.00
CA VAL A 281 5.45 21.29 18.40
C VAL A 281 6.63 20.42 18.79
N LYS A 282 6.76 20.06 20.08
CA LYS A 282 7.82 19.17 20.58
C LYS A 282 7.85 17.85 19.81
N ASN A 283 6.72 17.16 19.73
CA ASN A 283 6.65 15.84 19.11
C ASN A 283 6.82 15.92 17.58
N PHE A 284 6.33 16.99 16.95
CA PHE A 284 6.62 17.29 15.54
C PHE A 284 8.12 17.50 15.30
N VAL A 285 8.78 18.36 16.08
CA VAL A 285 10.22 18.65 15.95
C VAL A 285 11.05 17.37 16.12
N LEU A 286 10.77 16.58 17.16
CA LEU A 286 11.48 15.31 17.41
C LEU A 286 11.30 14.33 16.24
N LYS A 287 10.07 14.18 15.71
CA LYS A 287 9.77 13.33 14.56
C LYS A 287 10.51 13.79 13.29
N GLN A 288 10.56 15.10 13.03
CA GLN A 288 11.28 15.63 11.87
C GLN A 288 12.80 15.45 12.01
N LYS A 289 13.39 15.65 13.21
CA LYS A 289 14.83 15.41 13.41
C LYS A 289 15.24 13.96 13.17
N ASP A 290 14.46 13.01 13.68
CA ASP A 290 14.64 11.57 13.46
C ASP A 290 14.50 11.19 11.98
N LEU A 291 13.42 11.64 11.32
CA LEU A 291 13.13 11.34 9.91
C LEU A 291 14.18 11.89 8.94
N TRP A 292 14.71 13.09 9.19
CA TRP A 292 15.62 13.78 8.28
C TRP A 292 17.10 13.60 8.59
N GLU A 293 17.44 13.07 9.78
CA GLU A 293 18.81 13.02 10.33
C GLU A 293 19.43 14.42 10.51
N ILE A 294 18.68 15.35 11.13
CA ILE A 294 19.08 16.77 11.28
C ILE A 294 19.14 17.22 12.74
N ASP A 295 20.08 18.12 13.04
CA ASP A 295 20.34 18.65 14.37
C ASP A 295 19.41 19.81 14.77
N GLY A 296 18.81 20.52 13.80
CA GLY A 296 17.97 21.70 14.06
C GLY A 296 17.03 22.08 12.91
N ILE A 297 16.01 22.89 13.25
CA ILE A 297 14.98 23.37 12.33
C ILE A 297 14.80 24.88 12.51
N THR A 298 14.88 25.65 11.42
CA THR A 298 14.45 27.04 11.40
C THR A 298 13.01 27.13 10.89
N PHE A 299 12.12 27.70 11.69
CA PHE A 299 10.76 28.03 11.26
C PHE A 299 10.72 29.44 10.67
N SER A 300 10.57 29.53 9.35
CA SER A 300 10.59 30.78 8.59
C SER A 300 9.17 31.28 8.32
N ASN A 301 8.87 32.53 8.67
CA ASN A 301 7.56 33.16 8.47
C ASN A 301 7.69 34.53 7.77
N PHE A 302 6.76 34.84 6.85
CA PHE A 302 6.72 36.10 6.10
C PHE A 302 5.44 36.88 6.44
N PHE A 303 5.53 37.88 7.32
CA PHE A 303 4.39 38.47 8.01
C PHE A 303 4.22 39.99 7.75
N SER A 304 3.05 40.51 8.10
CA SER A 304 2.63 41.89 7.78
C SER A 304 3.20 42.94 8.73
N ASN A 305 2.95 42.73 10.01
CA ASN A 305 3.25 43.59 11.15
C ASN A 305 2.80 42.85 12.42
N GLN A 306 3.11 43.42 13.60
CA GLN A 306 2.69 42.87 14.89
C GLN A 306 1.17 42.94 15.15
N GLU A 307 0.42 43.73 14.37
CA GLU A 307 -1.05 43.81 14.46
C GLU A 307 -1.76 42.75 13.60
N SER A 308 -1.01 41.96 12.80
CA SER A 308 -1.59 40.95 11.93
C SER A 308 -2.24 39.81 12.73
N PRO A 309 -3.42 39.30 12.34
CA PRO A 309 -4.03 38.16 13.03
C PRO A 309 -3.15 36.89 13.04
N GLU A 310 -2.22 36.76 12.09
CA GLU A 310 -1.24 35.67 12.00
C GLU A 310 -0.11 35.77 13.05
N HIS A 311 0.09 36.94 13.69
CA HIS A 311 1.06 37.10 14.78
C HIS A 311 0.82 36.10 15.91
N ILE A 312 -0.45 35.86 16.26
CA ILE A 312 -0.85 34.91 17.33
C ILE A 312 -0.30 33.50 17.08
N LEU A 313 -0.22 33.05 15.81
CA LEU A 313 0.34 31.75 15.46
C LEU A 313 1.88 31.73 15.61
N SER A 314 2.52 32.87 15.37
CA SER A 314 3.97 33.04 15.39
C SER A 314 4.49 33.14 16.83
N GLU A 315 3.83 33.98 17.64
CA GLU A 315 3.98 34.09 19.09
C GLU A 315 3.75 32.74 19.80
N THR A 316 2.68 32.01 19.42
CA THR A 316 2.46 30.62 19.90
C THR A 316 3.61 29.68 19.54
N LEU A 317 4.20 29.82 18.35
CA LEU A 317 5.30 28.97 17.90
C LEU A 317 6.59 29.28 18.66
N GLU A 318 6.89 30.56 18.91
CA GLU A 318 8.04 30.98 19.72
C GLU A 318 7.91 30.49 21.17
N ASP A 319 6.76 30.73 21.82
CA ASP A 319 6.45 30.19 23.16
C ASP A 319 6.59 28.67 23.24
N ALA A 320 6.16 27.95 22.20
CA ALA A 320 6.33 26.50 22.13
C ALA A 320 7.80 26.05 21.98
N LEU A 321 8.61 26.82 21.23
CA LEU A 321 10.01 26.52 20.93
C LEU A 321 10.99 26.94 22.04
N ASN A 322 10.61 27.87 22.92
CA ASN A 322 11.39 28.35 24.08
C ASN A 322 11.79 27.26 25.11
N ASN A 323 11.48 25.99 24.86
CA ASN A 323 11.79 24.82 25.69
C ASN A 323 13.03 24.02 25.20
N ASP A 324 14.02 24.74 24.64
CA ASP A 324 15.36 24.27 24.25
C ASP A 324 15.42 23.02 23.34
N TYR A 325 14.98 23.18 22.09
CA TYR A 325 15.01 22.10 21.08
C TYR A 325 16.06 22.30 19.97
N ASN A 326 17.07 23.16 20.12
CA ASN A 326 17.96 23.61 19.01
C ASN A 326 17.16 23.88 17.71
N CYS A 327 16.09 24.66 17.85
CA CYS A 327 15.24 25.14 16.77
C CYS A 327 15.03 26.63 16.99
N ASP A 328 14.91 27.39 15.92
CA ASP A 328 14.81 28.85 15.96
C ASP A 328 13.72 29.36 15.01
N THR A 329 13.13 30.50 15.36
CA THR A 329 12.28 31.25 14.43
C THR A 329 13.16 32.07 13.46
N ALA A 330 12.56 32.47 12.35
CA ALA A 330 13.09 33.46 11.44
C ALA A 330 11.91 34.25 10.87
N GLU A 331 11.66 35.40 11.47
CA GLU A 331 10.53 36.25 11.10
C GLU A 331 10.99 37.35 10.16
N TYR A 332 10.31 37.44 9.02
CA TYR A 332 10.59 38.41 7.98
C TYR A 332 9.38 39.32 7.80
N GLU A 333 9.51 40.60 8.15
CA GLU A 333 8.57 41.62 7.67
C GLU A 333 8.62 41.59 6.13
N TRP A 334 7.46 41.52 5.49
CA TRP A 334 7.39 41.21 4.05
C TRP A 334 6.22 41.91 3.36
N ILE A 335 6.27 41.98 2.03
CA ILE A 335 5.18 42.59 1.24
C ILE A 335 3.84 41.87 1.49
N GLN A 336 2.75 42.65 1.55
CA GLN A 336 1.40 42.13 1.79
C GLN A 336 0.46 42.42 0.62
N SER A 337 0.73 43.49 -0.12
CA SER A 337 -0.10 43.95 -1.24
C SER A 337 0.76 44.49 -2.39
N GLU A 338 0.17 44.74 -3.56
CA GLU A 338 0.85 45.48 -4.65
C GLU A 338 1.30 46.90 -4.24
N ARG A 339 0.79 47.45 -3.12
CA ARG A 339 1.18 48.77 -2.60
C ARG A 339 2.53 48.77 -1.89
N ASP A 340 3.06 47.60 -1.55
CA ASP A 340 4.35 47.42 -0.86
C ASP A 340 5.48 47.05 -1.85
N ALA A 341 5.19 47.06 -3.16
CA ALA A 341 6.09 46.65 -4.23
C ALA A 341 7.33 47.56 -4.40
N ASP A 342 7.26 48.79 -3.89
CA ASP A 342 8.37 49.75 -3.81
C ASP A 342 9.34 49.42 -2.66
N LYS A 343 8.85 48.82 -1.57
CA LYS A 343 9.65 48.35 -0.42
C LYS A 343 10.38 47.03 -0.68
N LEU A 344 10.07 46.30 -1.76
CA LEU A 344 10.55 44.93 -1.96
C LEU A 344 12.09 44.81 -1.91
N ASP A 345 12.82 45.79 -2.44
CA ASP A 345 14.30 45.82 -2.38
C ASP A 345 14.82 45.91 -0.93
N TYR A 346 14.20 46.74 -0.09
CA TYR A 346 14.51 46.81 1.35
C TYR A 346 14.26 45.46 2.05
N TYR A 347 13.14 44.80 1.77
CA TYR A 347 12.84 43.48 2.34
C TYR A 347 13.83 42.40 1.87
N ILE A 348 14.27 42.43 0.61
CA ILE A 348 15.32 41.52 0.11
C ILE A 348 16.66 41.77 0.82
N GLN A 349 17.06 43.04 1.00
CA GLN A 349 18.29 43.41 1.70
C GLN A 349 18.29 42.98 3.18
N MET A 350 17.12 42.96 3.83
CA MET A 350 16.95 42.42 5.19
C MET A 350 16.94 40.88 5.24
N LEU A 351 16.41 40.20 4.21
CA LEU A 351 16.35 38.75 4.10
C LEU A 351 17.74 38.12 3.86
N TRP A 352 18.52 38.68 2.93
CA TRP A 352 19.76 38.07 2.40
C TRP A 352 20.77 37.65 3.49
N PRO A 353 21.16 38.52 4.46
CA PRO A 353 22.18 38.16 5.46
C PRO A 353 21.73 37.05 6.42
N GLN A 354 20.45 37.02 6.75
CA GLN A 354 19.86 35.99 7.61
C GLN A 354 19.83 34.63 6.90
N VAL A 355 19.42 34.62 5.64
CA VAL A 355 19.41 33.41 4.80
C VAL A 355 20.83 32.86 4.63
N TYR A 356 21.82 33.72 4.35
CA TYR A 356 23.19 33.30 4.09
C TYR A 356 23.85 32.66 5.32
N SER A 357 23.72 33.28 6.48
CA SER A 357 24.27 32.77 7.74
C SER A 357 23.62 31.45 8.17
N LYS A 358 22.30 31.29 8.02
CA LYS A 358 21.61 30.03 8.34
C LYS A 358 21.90 28.92 7.32
N ILE A 359 21.99 29.21 6.02
CA ILE A 359 22.40 28.22 4.99
C ILE A 359 23.82 27.72 5.28
N GLN A 360 24.76 28.59 5.63
CA GLN A 360 26.12 28.18 5.96
C GLN A 360 26.17 27.31 7.24
N LYS A 361 25.30 27.56 8.22
CA LYS A 361 25.13 26.72 9.42
C LYS A 361 24.54 25.33 9.12
N PHE A 362 23.57 25.24 8.19
CA PHE A 362 22.88 23.99 7.86
C PHE A 362 23.60 23.15 6.79
N GLY A 363 24.42 23.77 5.95
CA GLY A 363 25.20 23.10 4.92
C GLY A 363 24.36 22.39 3.84
N PHE A 364 24.92 21.33 3.29
CA PHE A 364 24.40 20.66 2.10
C PHE A 364 24.61 19.15 2.14
N ASN A 365 23.69 18.41 1.52
CA ASN A 365 23.91 17.04 1.11
C ASN A 365 24.82 17.05 -0.13
N LYS A 366 26.11 16.75 0.03
CA LYS A 366 27.07 16.67 -1.09
C LYS A 366 27.37 15.21 -1.39
N SER A 367 27.33 14.83 -2.66
CA SER A 367 27.67 13.46 -3.10
C SER A 367 28.37 13.45 -4.46
N ILE A 368 29.11 12.38 -4.72
CA ILE A 368 29.63 12.05 -6.06
C ILE A 368 28.95 10.76 -6.52
N SER A 369 28.43 10.74 -7.75
CA SER A 369 27.87 9.54 -8.38
C SER A 369 28.65 9.23 -9.66
N ASN A 370 28.93 7.95 -9.92
CA ASN A 370 29.52 7.51 -11.19
C ASN A 370 28.40 7.18 -12.21
N HIS A 371 28.78 6.84 -13.44
CA HIS A 371 27.83 6.41 -14.49
C HIS A 371 27.13 5.05 -14.20
N ALA A 372 27.49 4.39 -13.10
CA ALA A 372 26.83 3.19 -12.58
C ALA A 372 25.82 3.49 -11.44
N ASP A 373 25.54 4.76 -11.16
CA ASP A 373 24.58 5.26 -10.16
C ASP A 373 24.95 4.95 -8.70
N THR A 374 26.22 4.65 -8.40
CA THR A 374 26.67 4.45 -7.02
C THR A 374 27.08 5.78 -6.40
N PHE A 375 26.25 6.28 -5.48
CA PHE A 375 26.46 7.55 -4.79
C PHE A 375 27.38 7.39 -3.57
N HIS A 376 28.43 8.20 -3.52
CA HIS A 376 29.30 8.39 -2.36
C HIS A 376 28.94 9.73 -1.70
N ILE A 377 28.36 9.68 -0.50
CA ILE A 377 28.04 10.89 0.29
C ILE A 377 29.34 11.46 0.87
N LEU A 378 29.57 12.76 0.66
CA LEU A 378 30.70 13.53 1.19
C LEU A 378 30.30 14.38 2.40
N SER A 379 29.09 14.93 2.40
CA SER A 379 28.49 15.66 3.53
C SER A 379 26.98 15.43 3.58
N LYS A 380 26.40 15.58 4.78
CA LYS A 380 24.96 15.70 4.98
C LYS A 380 24.61 17.16 5.33
N GLN A 381 23.41 17.57 4.95
CA GLN A 381 22.75 18.76 5.50
C GLN A 381 22.36 18.48 6.96
N VAL A 382 22.68 19.39 7.87
CA VAL A 382 22.51 19.21 9.33
C VAL A 382 21.34 20.03 9.92
N GLY A 383 20.66 20.83 9.12
CA GLY A 383 19.46 21.54 9.55
C GLY A 383 18.50 21.86 8.40
N MET A 384 17.24 22.13 8.73
CA MET A 384 16.14 22.28 7.76
C MET A 384 15.46 23.63 7.92
N PHE A 385 15.21 24.34 6.83
CA PHE A 385 14.25 25.45 6.81
C PHE A 385 12.84 24.90 6.63
N ARG A 386 11.90 25.31 7.48
CA ARG A 386 10.46 25.07 7.29
C ARG A 386 9.74 26.40 7.17
N PHE A 387 9.23 26.69 5.98
CA PHE A 387 8.36 27.84 5.74
C PHE A 387 6.96 27.52 6.27
N VAL A 388 6.50 28.32 7.23
CA VAL A 388 5.14 28.27 7.77
C VAL A 388 4.30 29.38 7.15
N PHE A 389 2.98 29.17 7.13
CA PHE A 389 1.99 30.10 6.60
C PHE A 389 0.65 29.92 7.32
N GLY A 390 -0.21 30.94 7.26
CA GLY A 390 -1.57 30.90 7.79
C GLY A 390 -2.59 30.55 6.69
N LEU A 391 -3.31 31.55 6.19
CA LEU A 391 -4.42 31.35 5.25
C LEU A 391 -4.07 31.44 3.76
N SER A 392 -2.89 31.94 3.40
CA SER A 392 -2.43 32.04 2.02
C SER A 392 -0.94 31.68 1.94
N PHE A 393 -0.45 31.35 0.75
CA PHE A 393 0.96 31.01 0.51
C PHE A 393 1.62 31.92 -0.55
N GLU A 394 1.01 33.06 -0.87
CA GLU A 394 1.41 33.92 -1.98
C GLU A 394 2.58 34.87 -1.65
N ARG A 395 2.70 35.31 -0.39
CA ARG A 395 3.83 36.12 0.09
C ARG A 395 5.08 35.27 0.19
N GLU A 396 4.87 34.08 0.72
CA GLU A 396 5.81 33.02 1.04
C GLU A 396 6.40 32.44 -0.25
N ILE A 397 5.63 32.33 -1.34
CA ILE A 397 6.14 32.04 -2.70
C ILE A 397 7.18 33.06 -3.16
N LEU A 398 6.99 34.35 -2.91
CA LEU A 398 7.95 35.38 -3.32
C LEU A 398 9.19 35.41 -2.39
N GLY A 399 9.00 35.23 -1.08
CA GLY A 399 10.10 35.07 -0.13
C GLY A 399 10.96 33.85 -0.45
N LEU A 400 10.32 32.71 -0.74
CA LEU A 400 10.95 31.46 -1.18
C LEU A 400 11.71 31.61 -2.50
N PHE A 401 11.25 32.46 -3.43
CA PHE A 401 11.98 32.75 -4.66
C PHE A 401 13.33 33.43 -4.38
N PHE A 402 13.36 34.50 -3.59
CA PHE A 402 14.63 35.16 -3.24
C PHE A 402 15.52 34.28 -2.35
N PHE A 403 14.93 33.54 -1.41
CA PHE A 403 15.63 32.50 -0.64
C PHE A 403 16.32 31.49 -1.57
N THR A 404 15.61 30.98 -2.59
CA THR A 404 16.13 29.98 -3.52
C THR A 404 17.27 30.53 -4.39
N LEU A 405 17.22 31.80 -4.80
CA LEU A 405 18.32 32.44 -5.52
C LEU A 405 19.58 32.56 -4.63
N GLY A 406 19.43 33.01 -3.38
CA GLY A 406 20.55 33.08 -2.44
C GLY A 406 21.17 31.72 -2.10
N LEU A 407 20.32 30.69 -2.01
CA LEU A 407 20.74 29.29 -1.87
C LEU A 407 21.51 28.79 -3.10
N LEU A 408 21.04 29.08 -4.32
CA LEU A 408 21.71 28.68 -5.56
C LEU A 408 23.09 29.36 -5.72
N GLU A 409 23.25 30.61 -5.28
CA GLU A 409 24.55 31.30 -5.23
C GLU A 409 25.55 30.52 -4.36
N LYS A 410 25.16 30.16 -3.13
CA LYS A 410 26.00 29.32 -2.24
C LYS A 410 26.22 27.91 -2.75
N MET A 411 25.28 27.32 -3.47
CA MET A 411 25.49 26.04 -4.15
C MET A 411 26.53 26.15 -5.28
N CYS A 412 26.63 27.28 -5.95
CA CYS A 412 27.65 27.53 -6.98
C CYS A 412 29.06 27.69 -6.37
N GLU A 413 29.17 28.41 -5.25
CA GLU A 413 30.42 28.54 -4.48
C GLU A 413 30.94 27.17 -4.03
N GLU A 414 30.09 26.35 -3.39
CA GLU A 414 30.47 25.07 -2.78
C GLU A 414 30.81 23.98 -3.82
N LEU A 415 30.14 23.97 -4.98
CA LEU A 415 30.57 23.16 -6.12
C LEU A 415 31.78 23.74 -6.86
N ARG A 416 32.32 24.88 -6.41
CA ARG A 416 33.46 25.60 -7.02
C ARG A 416 33.25 25.76 -8.52
N PHE A 417 32.08 26.25 -8.92
CA PHE A 417 31.86 26.67 -10.29
C PHE A 417 32.80 27.83 -10.60
N LYS A 418 33.94 27.48 -11.21
CA LYS A 418 34.80 28.44 -11.90
C LYS A 418 34.04 28.95 -13.10
N PHE A 419 33.17 29.94 -12.89
CA PHE A 419 32.71 30.81 -13.96
C PHE A 419 33.95 31.26 -14.72
N PRO A 420 34.10 30.89 -16.00
CA PRO A 420 35.33 31.18 -16.71
C PRO A 420 35.58 32.70 -16.72
N ASN A 421 36.80 33.13 -16.39
CA ASN A 421 37.26 34.51 -16.62
C ASN A 421 37.12 34.93 -18.10
N HIS A 422 36.90 33.94 -18.98
CA HIS A 422 36.59 34.05 -20.39
C HIS A 422 35.34 33.22 -20.73
N LEU A 423 34.20 33.52 -20.09
CA LEU A 423 32.92 33.34 -20.80
C LEU A 423 32.98 34.28 -22.00
N VAL A 424 32.75 33.74 -23.19
CA VAL A 424 33.21 34.37 -24.44
C VAL A 424 32.45 35.65 -24.75
N THR A 425 31.24 35.79 -24.20
CA THR A 425 30.43 37.01 -24.22
C THR A 425 29.81 37.32 -22.85
N THR A 426 29.34 38.55 -22.66
CA THR A 426 28.42 38.89 -21.56
C THR A 426 27.06 38.20 -21.72
N GLU A 427 26.65 37.81 -22.93
CA GLU A 427 25.38 37.12 -23.19
C GLU A 427 25.36 35.74 -22.53
N ASP A 428 26.49 35.03 -22.51
CA ASP A 428 26.63 33.73 -21.85
C ASP A 428 26.38 33.82 -20.33
N LEU A 429 26.94 34.86 -19.69
CA LEU A 429 26.86 35.07 -18.25
C LEU A 429 25.44 35.49 -17.81
N HIS A 430 24.78 36.35 -18.60
CA HIS A 430 23.36 36.64 -18.44
C HIS A 430 22.50 35.38 -18.64
N SER A 431 22.75 34.56 -19.67
CA SER A 431 21.96 33.35 -19.95
C SER A 431 21.92 32.34 -18.80
N PHE A 432 22.98 32.28 -17.99
CA PHE A 432 23.06 31.39 -16.83
C PHE A 432 22.31 31.95 -15.62
N ALA A 433 22.49 33.25 -15.31
CA ALA A 433 21.80 33.91 -14.20
C ALA A 433 20.29 34.09 -14.48
N ASP A 434 19.93 34.57 -15.68
CA ASP A 434 18.55 34.61 -16.17
C ASP A 434 17.97 33.20 -16.27
N GLY A 435 18.81 32.20 -16.54
CA GLY A 435 18.47 30.78 -16.49
C GLY A 435 18.03 30.34 -15.09
N PHE A 436 18.79 30.66 -14.04
CA PHE A 436 18.37 30.38 -12.65
C PHE A 436 17.10 31.14 -12.26
N ILE A 437 17.00 32.43 -12.59
CA ILE A 437 15.82 33.27 -12.33
C ILE A 437 14.57 32.67 -13.00
N TYR A 438 14.65 32.39 -14.31
CA TYR A 438 13.56 31.82 -15.08
C TYR A 438 13.15 30.44 -14.59
N CYS A 439 14.10 29.56 -14.28
CA CYS A 439 13.80 28.20 -13.85
C CYS A 439 13.22 28.14 -12.44
N THR A 440 13.73 28.99 -11.52
CA THR A 440 13.19 29.14 -10.16
C THR A 440 11.80 29.75 -10.19
N GLY A 441 11.61 30.84 -10.93
CA GLY A 441 10.32 31.52 -11.07
C GLY A 441 9.27 30.63 -11.73
N ASN A 442 9.61 29.95 -12.83
CA ASN A 442 8.71 29.00 -13.49
C ASN A 442 8.37 27.81 -12.58
N PHE A 443 9.34 27.23 -11.88
CA PHE A 443 9.09 26.15 -10.91
C PHE A 443 8.17 26.60 -9.77
N LEU A 444 8.38 27.79 -9.19
CA LEU A 444 7.56 28.30 -8.10
C LEU A 444 6.16 28.74 -8.55
N LEU A 445 5.98 29.22 -9.78
CA LEU A 445 4.66 29.47 -10.38
C LEU A 445 3.89 28.16 -10.61
N GLU A 446 4.55 27.14 -11.19
CA GLU A 446 3.96 25.81 -11.33
C GLU A 446 3.63 25.22 -9.95
N PHE A 447 4.53 25.37 -8.97
CA PHE A 447 4.35 24.89 -7.60
C PHE A 447 3.19 25.57 -6.88
N SER A 448 3.07 26.89 -6.95
CA SER A 448 1.93 27.65 -6.42
C SER A 448 0.60 27.13 -6.99
N GLN A 449 0.53 26.88 -8.31
CA GLN A 449 -0.66 26.33 -8.94
C GLN A 449 -0.99 24.91 -8.45
N SER A 450 0.01 24.03 -8.36
CA SER A 450 -0.17 22.66 -7.83
C SER A 450 -0.58 22.69 -6.36
N PHE A 451 0.08 23.51 -5.55
CA PHE A 451 -0.23 23.75 -4.14
C PHE A 451 -1.70 24.15 -3.98
N SER A 452 -2.19 25.21 -4.62
CA SER A 452 -3.61 25.62 -4.50
C SER A 452 -4.58 24.49 -4.89
N ASN A 453 -4.30 23.75 -5.97
CA ASN A 453 -5.12 22.61 -6.41
C ASN A 453 -5.17 21.50 -5.34
N PHE A 454 -4.07 21.24 -4.65
CA PHE A 454 -3.94 20.14 -3.70
C PHE A 454 -4.14 20.52 -2.24
N THR A 455 -4.17 21.79 -1.85
CA THR A 455 -4.36 22.23 -0.46
C THR A 455 -5.75 22.81 -0.17
N ASN A 456 -6.46 23.35 -1.17
CA ASN A 456 -7.65 24.22 -0.98
C ASN A 456 -7.33 25.54 -0.26
N VAL A 457 -6.06 25.89 -0.06
CA VAL A 457 -5.66 27.21 0.44
C VAL A 457 -6.11 28.26 -0.58
N PRO A 458 -6.85 29.31 -0.15
CA PRO A 458 -7.32 30.36 -1.06
C PRO A 458 -6.13 31.13 -1.67
N SER A 459 -6.35 31.73 -2.84
CA SER A 459 -5.52 32.84 -3.29
C SER A 459 -5.67 34.00 -2.31
N GLY A 460 -4.57 34.63 -1.94
CA GLY A 460 -4.54 35.79 -1.06
C GLY A 460 -4.81 37.10 -1.81
N GLU A 461 -4.35 38.20 -1.23
CA GLU A 461 -4.57 39.56 -1.76
C GLU A 461 -3.43 40.06 -2.68
N ILE A 462 -2.35 39.30 -2.82
CA ILE A 462 -1.30 39.59 -3.80
C ILE A 462 -1.81 39.10 -5.16
N GLU A 463 -2.33 40.02 -5.98
CA GLU A 463 -2.73 39.68 -7.35
C GLU A 463 -1.59 38.92 -8.06
N ARG A 464 -1.95 37.86 -8.80
CA ARG A 464 -0.99 37.03 -9.54
C ARG A 464 -0.16 37.84 -10.55
N SER A 465 -0.61 39.04 -10.92
CA SER A 465 0.19 40.06 -11.61
C SER A 465 1.52 40.31 -10.92
N LEU A 466 1.57 40.54 -9.61
CA LEU A 466 2.78 40.93 -8.90
C LEU A 466 3.81 39.79 -8.89
N ILE A 467 3.40 38.60 -8.47
CA ILE A 467 4.23 37.38 -8.48
C ILE A 467 4.75 37.12 -9.89
N PHE A 468 3.88 37.19 -10.91
CA PHE A 468 4.26 37.00 -12.31
C PHE A 468 5.14 38.13 -12.86
N ASN A 469 4.99 39.38 -12.40
CA ASN A 469 5.79 40.53 -12.84
C ASN A 469 7.24 40.49 -12.33
N TYR A 470 7.49 39.82 -11.20
CA TYR A 470 8.84 39.56 -10.68
C TYR A 470 9.42 38.22 -11.16
N MET A 471 8.60 37.18 -11.35
CA MET A 471 9.07 35.85 -11.78
C MET A 471 9.17 35.67 -13.31
N LYS A 472 8.66 36.62 -14.12
CA LYS A 472 8.70 36.56 -15.59
C LYS A 472 9.87 37.37 -16.16
N PRO A 473 10.73 36.79 -17.03
CA PRO A 473 11.73 37.56 -17.77
C PRO A 473 11.05 38.59 -18.69
N ARG A 474 11.50 39.85 -18.63
CA ARG A 474 10.94 40.96 -19.43
C ARG A 474 11.49 40.92 -20.86
N SER A 475 10.61 40.76 -21.83
CA SER A 475 10.96 40.65 -23.25
C SER A 475 11.31 42.01 -23.88
N VAL A 476 12.58 42.42 -23.78
CA VAL A 476 13.18 43.57 -24.47
C VAL A 476 14.63 43.21 -24.86
N SER A 477 15.16 43.77 -25.95
CA SER A 477 16.59 43.63 -26.30
C SER A 477 17.43 44.66 -25.54
N PHE A 478 18.34 44.21 -24.67
CA PHE A 478 19.12 45.07 -23.76
C PHE A 478 20.56 45.29 -24.26
N SER A 479 20.73 46.09 -25.30
CA SER A 479 22.06 46.36 -25.88
C SER A 479 22.82 47.56 -25.27
N LYS A 480 22.37 48.08 -24.11
CA LYS A 480 22.99 49.20 -23.36
C LYS A 480 22.71 49.10 -21.86
N HIS A 481 23.55 49.79 -21.09
CA HIS A 481 23.66 49.88 -19.62
C HIS A 481 24.55 48.79 -19.00
N GLN A 482 25.65 49.25 -18.39
CA GLN A 482 26.58 48.45 -17.58
C GLN A 482 26.09 48.45 -16.13
N ILE A 483 26.24 47.34 -15.41
CA ILE A 483 25.99 47.29 -13.97
C ILE A 483 27.28 47.68 -13.24
N ASN A 484 27.18 48.66 -12.33
CA ASN A 484 28.21 48.87 -11.32
C ASN A 484 27.97 47.89 -10.16
N TYR A 485 29.03 47.24 -9.70
CA TYR A 485 29.05 46.06 -8.83
C TYR A 485 28.48 46.28 -7.40
N ALA A 486 28.27 47.55 -7.02
CA ALA A 486 27.86 47.93 -5.67
C ALA A 486 26.34 47.75 -5.45
N ASN A 487 25.93 46.54 -5.06
CA ASN A 487 24.62 46.19 -4.47
C ASN A 487 23.38 46.30 -5.38
N THR A 488 23.45 45.87 -6.66
CA THR A 488 22.24 45.81 -7.53
C THR A 488 21.56 47.18 -7.72
N MET A 489 22.26 48.29 -7.46
CA MET A 489 21.72 49.60 -7.01
C MET A 489 20.86 50.40 -8.00
N ALA A 490 20.40 49.76 -9.08
CA ALA A 490 19.41 50.31 -10.00
C ALA A 490 18.36 49.26 -10.43
N ALA A 491 18.09 48.25 -9.61
CA ALA A 491 16.89 47.39 -9.72
C ALA A 491 15.60 48.22 -9.89
N ILE A 492 15.61 49.43 -9.30
CA ILE A 492 14.57 50.45 -9.38
C ILE A 492 15.09 51.72 -10.12
N ASP A 493 15.85 51.56 -11.22
CA ASP A 493 15.77 52.51 -12.37
C ASP A 493 14.65 52.13 -13.37
N ALA A 494 14.00 51.00 -13.07
CA ALA A 494 12.59 51.00 -12.65
C ALA A 494 11.51 50.59 -13.65
N ILE A 495 10.40 50.24 -13.01
CA ILE A 495 9.01 50.73 -13.20
C ILE A 495 8.82 51.98 -14.12
N LYS A 496 9.79 52.91 -14.23
CA LYS A 496 9.68 54.29 -14.76
C LYS A 496 8.94 54.51 -16.10
N ASN A 497 8.79 53.51 -16.97
CA ASN A 497 8.41 53.73 -18.38
C ASN A 497 7.21 52.94 -18.95
N LEU A 498 6.56 52.03 -18.21
CA LEU A 498 5.51 51.15 -18.81
C LEU A 498 4.16 51.16 -18.06
N GLN A 499 3.36 52.18 -18.35
CA GLN A 499 1.89 52.10 -18.25
C GLN A 499 1.35 51.06 -19.25
N GLY A 500 0.30 50.28 -18.91
CA GLY A 500 -0.14 49.24 -19.87
C GLY A 500 -1.34 48.32 -19.61
N VAL A 501 -2.28 48.70 -18.74
CA VAL A 501 -3.74 48.38 -18.79
C VAL A 501 -4.25 47.16 -19.65
N ARG A 502 -5.11 46.31 -19.01
CA ARG A 502 -6.20 45.42 -19.52
C ARG A 502 -5.97 43.91 -19.77
N THR A 503 -6.69 43.13 -18.94
CA THR A 503 -7.55 41.97 -19.25
C THR A 503 -7.05 40.86 -20.18
N PHE A 504 -6.98 39.64 -19.64
CA PHE A 504 -6.89 38.41 -20.42
C PHE A 504 -8.12 38.18 -21.32
N ALA A 505 -7.86 37.63 -22.52
CA ALA A 505 -8.85 37.07 -23.43
C ALA A 505 -8.52 35.60 -23.71
N VAL A 506 -9.50 34.79 -24.13
CA VAL A 506 -9.22 33.45 -24.66
C VAL A 506 -8.63 33.62 -26.07
N THR A 507 -7.30 33.66 -26.14
CA THR A 507 -6.55 33.66 -27.39
C THR A 507 -6.38 32.23 -27.91
N GLN A 508 -7.01 31.96 -29.06
CA GLN A 508 -6.63 30.99 -30.08
C GLN A 508 -5.70 29.84 -29.64
N SER A 509 -6.28 28.70 -29.25
CA SER A 509 -5.56 27.43 -29.28
C SER A 509 -5.24 27.05 -30.75
N PRO A 510 -4.03 26.53 -31.08
CA PRO A 510 -3.62 26.22 -32.46
C PRO A 510 -4.49 25.20 -33.23
N SER A 511 -5.46 24.57 -32.57
CA SER A 511 -6.34 23.52 -33.11
C SER A 511 -7.72 24.03 -33.57
N SER A 512 -7.92 25.35 -33.66
CA SER A 512 -9.14 25.96 -34.19
C SER A 512 -8.97 26.29 -35.67
N PHE A 513 -9.91 25.88 -36.53
CA PHE A 513 -9.81 26.03 -37.99
C PHE A 513 -10.95 26.87 -38.57
N VAL A 514 -10.67 27.65 -39.62
CA VAL A 514 -11.69 28.38 -40.40
C VAL A 514 -12.00 27.60 -41.66
N PHE A 515 -13.27 27.28 -41.91
CA PHE A 515 -13.72 26.68 -43.17
C PHE A 515 -14.44 27.72 -44.04
N SER A 516 -13.89 28.00 -45.21
CA SER A 516 -14.54 28.68 -46.34
C SER A 516 -13.73 28.37 -47.60
N GLU A 517 -14.38 28.08 -48.72
CA GLU A 517 -13.78 27.35 -49.85
C GLU A 517 -12.62 28.08 -50.55
N ASN A 518 -12.52 29.41 -50.40
CA ASN A 518 -11.43 30.22 -50.96
C ASN A 518 -10.48 30.80 -49.88
N ILE A 519 -10.66 30.44 -48.61
CA ILE A 519 -9.90 31.02 -47.48
C ILE A 519 -8.88 30.02 -46.96
N SER A 520 -7.59 30.28 -47.22
CA SER A 520 -6.50 29.58 -46.55
C SER A 520 -6.38 30.03 -45.08
N ASN A 521 -5.74 29.21 -44.24
CA ASN A 521 -5.63 29.41 -42.78
C ASN A 521 -4.92 30.71 -42.31
N VAL A 522 -4.55 31.60 -43.24
CA VAL A 522 -3.83 32.88 -43.00
C VAL A 522 -4.58 33.82 -42.04
N ILE A 523 -5.92 33.77 -42.01
CA ILE A 523 -6.77 34.62 -41.14
C ILE A 523 -6.47 34.43 -39.63
N LEU A 524 -5.86 33.31 -39.26
CA LEU A 524 -5.67 32.92 -37.86
C LEU A 524 -4.30 33.30 -37.26
N LYS A 525 -3.42 34.00 -38.01
CA LYS A 525 -2.27 34.68 -37.38
C LYS A 525 -2.72 36.05 -36.86
N PRO A 526 -2.45 36.40 -35.58
CA PRO A 526 -2.70 37.75 -35.07
C PRO A 526 -1.72 38.73 -35.72
N ASN A 527 -2.11 39.30 -36.86
CA ASN A 527 -1.28 40.23 -37.62
C ASN A 527 -1.21 41.58 -36.87
N ILE A 528 -0.04 41.89 -36.30
CA ILE A 528 0.14 42.95 -35.31
C ILE A 528 -0.21 44.37 -35.84
N ALA A 529 -0.26 44.54 -37.17
CA ALA A 529 -0.58 45.82 -37.82
C ALA A 529 -1.66 45.76 -38.93
N GLY A 530 -2.43 44.66 -39.08
CA GLY A 530 -3.32 44.47 -40.25
C GLY A 530 -4.68 43.83 -39.97
N TYR A 531 -5.72 44.31 -40.68
CA TYR A 531 -6.99 43.61 -40.83
C TYR A 531 -6.93 42.64 -42.02
N THR A 532 -7.63 41.50 -41.94
CA THR A 532 -7.85 40.64 -43.10
C THR A 532 -9.13 41.06 -43.81
N GLU A 533 -9.08 41.17 -45.14
CA GLU A 533 -10.24 41.47 -45.98
C GLU A 533 -10.77 40.20 -46.66
N ILE A 534 -12.07 39.94 -46.49
CA ILE A 534 -12.77 38.71 -46.90
C ILE A 534 -13.89 39.10 -47.86
N ALA A 535 -13.90 38.53 -49.06
CA ALA A 535 -14.87 38.92 -50.09
C ALA A 535 -16.30 38.49 -49.72
N GLN A 536 -17.30 39.17 -50.31
CA GLN A 536 -18.73 38.86 -50.09
C GLN A 536 -19.08 37.39 -50.35
N LYS A 537 -18.45 36.79 -51.36
CA LYS A 537 -18.64 35.39 -51.79
C LYS A 537 -18.11 34.34 -50.80
N ASP A 538 -17.18 34.70 -49.91
CA ASP A 538 -16.48 33.76 -49.03
C ASP A 538 -17.10 33.71 -47.62
N LYS A 539 -18.34 34.18 -47.50
CA LYS A 539 -19.19 34.17 -46.29
C LYS A 539 -20.21 33.02 -46.40
N PRO A 540 -20.65 32.41 -45.28
CA PRO A 540 -20.34 32.75 -43.88
C PRO A 540 -18.95 32.27 -43.42
N ILE A 541 -18.43 32.84 -42.34
CA ILE A 541 -17.22 32.33 -41.69
C ILE A 541 -17.63 31.17 -40.78
N ILE A 542 -16.99 30.01 -40.96
CA ILE A 542 -17.18 28.83 -40.12
C ILE A 542 -15.97 28.67 -39.21
N LEU A 543 -16.16 28.72 -37.90
CA LEU A 543 -15.17 28.31 -36.91
C LEU A 543 -15.40 26.85 -36.50
N CYS A 544 -14.37 26.02 -36.60
CA CYS A 544 -14.26 24.79 -35.82
C CYS A 544 -13.53 25.11 -34.51
N LEU A 545 -14.21 24.94 -33.38
CA LEU A 545 -13.64 25.08 -32.03
C LEU A 545 -12.64 23.94 -31.76
N SER A 546 -11.72 24.10 -30.81
CA SER A 546 -10.78 23.03 -30.42
C SER A 546 -11.48 21.81 -29.79
N GLU A 547 -12.55 22.06 -29.03
CA GLU A 547 -13.39 21.05 -28.36
C GLU A 547 -14.88 21.41 -28.47
N PRO A 548 -15.82 20.42 -28.37
CA PRO A 548 -17.25 20.72 -28.30
C PRO A 548 -17.63 21.27 -26.91
N CYS A 549 -18.23 22.46 -26.86
CA CYS A 549 -18.57 23.14 -25.61
C CYS A 549 -19.92 23.89 -25.67
N TYR A 550 -20.49 24.19 -24.50
CA TYR A 550 -21.66 25.04 -24.34
C TYR A 550 -21.21 26.51 -24.43
N ILE A 551 -21.51 27.17 -25.56
CA ILE A 551 -21.00 28.50 -25.90
C ILE A 551 -21.68 29.61 -25.08
N ARG A 552 -20.89 30.59 -24.64
CA ARG A 552 -21.28 31.67 -23.71
C ARG A 552 -21.04 33.09 -24.24
N GLU A 553 -20.03 33.30 -25.09
CA GLU A 553 -19.68 34.62 -25.62
C GLU A 553 -18.91 34.49 -26.95
N VAL A 554 -19.06 35.47 -27.85
CA VAL A 554 -18.22 35.68 -29.04
C VAL A 554 -17.70 37.13 -29.03
N VAL A 555 -16.44 37.33 -29.38
CA VAL A 555 -15.80 38.66 -29.39
C VAL A 555 -15.14 38.95 -30.74
N LEU A 556 -15.35 40.16 -31.25
CA LEU A 556 -14.86 40.67 -32.52
C LEU A 556 -13.92 41.85 -32.29
N ARG A 557 -12.82 41.96 -33.06
CA ARG A 557 -11.88 43.08 -33.02
C ARG A 557 -11.67 43.65 -34.42
N ASN A 558 -11.69 44.98 -34.54
CA ASN A 558 -11.44 45.73 -35.77
C ASN A 558 -12.32 45.25 -36.94
N VAL A 559 -13.65 45.36 -36.80
CA VAL A 559 -14.63 44.88 -37.80
C VAL A 559 -15.45 46.00 -38.46
N ASN A 560 -15.67 45.93 -39.77
CA ASN A 560 -16.56 46.84 -40.52
C ASN A 560 -18.02 46.34 -40.63
N VAL A 561 -18.44 45.49 -39.68
CA VAL A 561 -19.73 44.80 -39.66
C VAL A 561 -20.82 45.69 -39.08
N THR A 562 -22.00 45.70 -39.71
CA THR A 562 -23.21 46.35 -39.16
C THR A 562 -24.17 45.36 -38.51
N ARG A 563 -24.11 44.07 -38.90
CA ARG A 563 -24.92 43.00 -38.29
C ARG A 563 -24.28 41.62 -38.44
N VAL A 564 -24.39 40.78 -37.41
CA VAL A 564 -24.02 39.35 -37.47
C VAL A 564 -25.19 38.45 -37.09
N SER A 565 -25.29 37.28 -37.72
CA SER A 565 -26.07 36.14 -37.23
C SER A 565 -25.12 34.99 -36.91
N ILE A 566 -25.32 34.35 -35.77
CA ILE A 566 -24.53 33.22 -35.27
C ILE A 566 -25.44 32.00 -35.19
N SER A 567 -25.03 30.91 -35.84
CA SER A 567 -25.57 29.56 -35.63
C SER A 567 -24.44 28.61 -35.25
N GLY A 568 -24.77 27.42 -34.77
CA GLY A 568 -23.76 26.42 -34.46
C GLY A 568 -24.36 25.07 -34.08
N GLY A 569 -23.50 24.09 -33.86
CA GLY A 569 -23.91 22.75 -33.43
C GLY A 569 -22.73 21.79 -33.33
N LEU A 570 -23.00 20.55 -32.94
CA LEU A 570 -21.98 19.51 -32.82
C LEU A 570 -21.44 19.04 -34.19
N ARG A 571 -22.19 19.24 -35.27
CA ARG A 571 -21.84 18.86 -36.65
C ARG A 571 -22.28 19.93 -37.64
N LEU A 572 -21.51 20.14 -38.70
CA LEU A 572 -21.76 21.18 -39.70
C LEU A 572 -23.12 21.09 -40.40
N ASN A 573 -23.62 19.88 -40.65
CA ASN A 573 -24.94 19.62 -41.24
C ASN A 573 -26.08 19.57 -40.21
N ARG A 574 -25.81 19.88 -38.93
CA ARG A 574 -26.80 19.95 -37.84
C ARG A 574 -26.51 21.17 -36.98
N THR A 575 -26.70 22.35 -37.56
CA THR A 575 -26.57 23.63 -36.85
C THR A 575 -27.94 24.22 -36.52
N PHE A 576 -28.07 24.72 -35.30
CA PHE A 576 -29.21 25.49 -34.81
C PHE A 576 -28.82 26.98 -34.69
N PRO A 577 -29.78 27.92 -34.74
CA PRO A 577 -29.49 29.32 -34.47
C PRO A 577 -29.08 29.53 -33.01
N ILE A 578 -28.08 30.38 -32.78
CA ILE A 578 -27.62 30.78 -31.44
C ILE A 578 -28.00 32.24 -31.20
N ALA A 579 -27.70 33.14 -32.15
CA ALA A 579 -28.17 34.52 -32.14
C ALA A 579 -28.51 34.99 -33.56
N LYS A 580 -29.73 35.51 -33.78
CA LYS A 580 -30.17 36.00 -35.10
C LYS A 580 -30.12 37.52 -35.16
N LYS A 581 -29.55 38.09 -36.23
CA LYS A 581 -29.62 39.54 -36.56
C LYS A 581 -29.04 40.48 -35.48
N VAL A 582 -28.02 40.07 -34.73
CA VAL A 582 -27.32 40.95 -33.76
C VAL A 582 -26.77 42.18 -34.48
N MET A 583 -27.32 43.35 -34.16
CA MET A 583 -26.85 44.62 -34.70
C MET A 583 -25.55 45.03 -33.99
N ILE A 584 -24.59 45.53 -34.76
CA ILE A 584 -23.30 46.01 -34.25
C ILE A 584 -23.26 47.53 -34.41
N PRO A 585 -22.93 48.31 -33.36
CA PRO A 585 -22.81 49.76 -33.47
C PRO A 585 -21.70 50.12 -34.46
N TRP A 586 -22.02 50.99 -35.43
CA TRP A 586 -21.09 51.37 -36.48
C TRP A 586 -20.02 52.32 -35.93
N VAL A 587 -18.75 51.98 -36.17
CA VAL A 587 -17.59 52.80 -35.77
C VAL A 587 -17.16 53.64 -36.98
N PRO A 588 -17.00 54.98 -36.84
CA PRO A 588 -16.52 55.85 -37.92
C PRO A 588 -15.14 55.45 -38.46
N LYS A 589 -14.83 55.84 -39.71
CA LYS A 589 -13.62 55.42 -40.44
C LYS A 589 -12.39 56.32 -40.22
N ASP A 590 -12.51 57.40 -39.45
CA ASP A 590 -11.65 58.57 -39.65
C ASP A 590 -10.47 58.71 -38.66
N GLY A 591 -9.31 58.25 -39.11
CA GLY A 591 -8.00 58.91 -38.93
C GLY A 591 -7.29 58.87 -37.56
N ASN A 592 -7.99 58.97 -36.44
CA ASN A 592 -7.37 59.16 -35.12
C ASN A 592 -7.06 57.83 -34.40
N ASN A 593 -5.93 57.81 -33.66
CA ASN A 593 -5.36 56.64 -32.98
C ASN A 593 -6.15 56.14 -31.74
N VAL A 594 -7.44 55.86 -31.92
CA VAL A 594 -8.24 55.10 -30.94
C VAL A 594 -7.89 53.62 -31.08
N GLN A 595 -7.33 53.02 -30.02
CA GLN A 595 -7.03 51.57 -30.01
C GLN A 595 -8.29 50.77 -30.36
N GLY A 596 -8.23 50.05 -31.48
CA GLY A 596 -9.42 49.55 -32.19
C GLY A 596 -10.37 48.72 -31.30
N PRO A 597 -11.68 49.05 -31.27
CA PRO A 597 -12.60 48.55 -30.26
C PRO A 597 -12.88 47.04 -30.41
N TYR A 598 -13.05 46.40 -29.25
CA TYR A 598 -13.56 45.04 -29.12
C TYR A 598 -15.08 45.09 -28.96
N ILE A 599 -15.81 44.39 -29.84
CA ILE A 599 -17.25 44.20 -29.75
C ILE A 599 -17.52 42.83 -29.14
N ARG A 600 -18.18 42.80 -27.98
CA ARG A 600 -18.53 41.57 -27.25
C ARG A 600 -20.00 41.21 -27.51
N ILE A 601 -20.26 39.94 -27.76
CA ILE A 601 -21.59 39.38 -28.01
C ILE A 601 -21.84 38.29 -26.96
N PRO A 602 -22.50 38.60 -25.83
CA PRO A 602 -22.89 37.60 -24.85
C PRO A 602 -23.99 36.70 -25.42
N LEU A 603 -23.91 35.40 -25.12
CA LEU A 603 -24.80 34.37 -25.64
C LEU A 603 -25.52 33.56 -24.56
N LYS A 604 -25.19 33.78 -23.27
CA LYS A 604 -25.98 33.28 -22.13
C LYS A 604 -27.39 33.87 -22.15
N SER A 605 -28.39 33.09 -21.71
CA SER A 605 -29.66 33.68 -21.28
C SER A 605 -29.46 34.58 -20.05
N THR A 606 -30.08 35.76 -20.06
CA THR A 606 -30.13 36.67 -18.91
C THR A 606 -31.46 36.60 -18.15
N SER A 607 -32.47 35.92 -18.69
CA SER A 607 -33.76 35.69 -18.02
C SER A 607 -33.66 34.51 -17.04
N ILE A 608 -33.74 34.82 -15.75
CA ILE A 608 -33.80 33.83 -14.65
C ILE A 608 -35.24 33.32 -14.43
N TYR A 609 -36.23 33.98 -15.06
CA TYR A 609 -37.65 33.70 -14.88
C TYR A 609 -38.35 33.35 -16.21
N TYR A 610 -39.12 32.25 -16.16
CA TYR A 610 -40.13 31.71 -17.10
C TYR A 610 -39.75 31.33 -18.56
N ASP A 611 -39.90 30.01 -18.77
CA ASP A 611 -40.57 29.29 -19.87
C ASP A 611 -40.01 29.08 -21.30
N HIS A 612 -39.95 27.77 -21.59
CA HIS A 612 -40.29 27.04 -22.81
C HIS A 612 -39.45 27.08 -24.09
N ASP A 613 -38.62 28.09 -24.35
CA ASP A 613 -37.65 27.99 -25.46
C ASP A 613 -36.41 27.18 -25.02
N ILE A 614 -36.45 25.85 -25.18
CA ILE A 614 -35.28 24.97 -25.00
C ILE A 614 -34.26 25.28 -26.09
N ARG A 615 -33.39 26.25 -25.83
CA ARG A 615 -32.31 26.65 -26.74
C ARG A 615 -31.28 25.54 -26.82
N PRO A 616 -31.01 24.95 -28.01
CA PRO A 616 -30.13 23.79 -28.07
C PRO A 616 -28.69 24.07 -27.59
N HIS A 617 -28.19 25.32 -27.63
CA HIS A 617 -26.84 25.65 -27.11
C HIS A 617 -26.68 25.49 -25.58
N ASP A 618 -27.79 25.44 -24.83
CA ASP A 618 -27.74 25.23 -23.37
C ASP A 618 -27.72 23.73 -22.99
N TYR A 619 -28.03 22.83 -23.94
CA TYR A 619 -28.17 21.38 -23.70
C TYR A 619 -27.40 20.46 -24.67
N GLU A 620 -27.00 20.97 -25.84
CA GLU A 620 -26.09 20.36 -26.81
C GLU A 620 -24.77 21.15 -26.93
N LYS A 621 -23.66 20.41 -27.03
CA LYS A 621 -22.33 21.00 -27.23
C LYS A 621 -22.15 21.50 -28.66
N VAL A 622 -21.73 22.76 -28.81
CA VAL A 622 -21.34 23.34 -30.10
C VAL A 622 -19.87 22.98 -30.38
N ARG A 623 -19.59 22.44 -31.57
CA ARG A 623 -18.24 22.24 -32.11
C ARG A 623 -17.94 23.21 -33.27
N PHE A 624 -18.98 23.55 -34.04
CA PHE A 624 -18.89 24.45 -35.19
C PHE A 624 -19.76 25.68 -34.96
N LEU A 625 -19.21 26.88 -35.15
CA LEU A 625 -19.93 28.15 -35.17
C LEU A 625 -19.93 28.72 -36.59
N ILE A 626 -21.09 29.09 -37.11
CA ILE A 626 -21.26 29.71 -38.42
C ILE A 626 -21.69 31.16 -38.21
N LEU A 627 -20.84 32.11 -38.62
CA LEU A 627 -21.04 33.55 -38.48
C LEU A 627 -21.32 34.19 -39.85
N ASN A 628 -22.55 34.67 -40.03
CA ASN A 628 -22.98 35.36 -41.24
C ASN A 628 -22.98 36.89 -41.01
N PHE A 629 -22.05 37.58 -41.66
CA PHE A 629 -21.73 38.99 -41.44
C PHE A 629 -22.26 39.90 -42.56
N LYS A 630 -23.21 40.79 -42.23
CA LYS A 630 -23.61 41.90 -43.10
C LYS A 630 -22.77 43.14 -42.81
N THR A 631 -22.18 43.69 -43.87
CA THR A 631 -21.39 44.93 -43.91
C THR A 631 -22.22 46.06 -44.53
N TYR A 632 -21.78 47.31 -44.34
CA TYR A 632 -22.42 48.46 -45.00
C TYR A 632 -22.16 48.42 -46.52
N ARG A 633 -23.16 48.80 -47.34
CA ARG A 633 -23.12 48.82 -48.83
C ARG A 633 -22.52 47.57 -49.52
N ASN A 634 -22.59 46.41 -48.87
CA ASN A 634 -21.92 45.17 -49.30
C ASN A 634 -20.39 45.30 -49.49
N GLU A 635 -19.72 46.23 -48.79
CA GLU A 635 -18.24 46.25 -48.67
C GLU A 635 -17.70 44.86 -48.29
N PRO A 636 -16.48 44.47 -48.70
CA PRO A 636 -15.85 43.26 -48.19
C PRO A 636 -15.76 43.28 -46.66
N LEU A 637 -15.73 42.10 -46.03
CA LEU A 637 -15.63 41.97 -44.58
C LEU A 637 -14.18 42.18 -44.16
N ARG A 638 -13.92 43.27 -43.44
CA ARG A 638 -12.64 43.53 -42.77
C ARG A 638 -12.76 43.07 -41.33
N ILE A 639 -11.81 42.24 -40.88
CA ILE A 639 -11.75 41.71 -39.51
C ILE A 639 -10.30 41.59 -39.04
N GLY A 640 -10.00 42.07 -37.83
CA GLY A 640 -8.68 41.94 -37.22
C GLY A 640 -8.55 40.71 -36.32
N SER A 641 -9.58 40.38 -35.52
CA SER A 641 -9.60 39.18 -34.69
C SER A 641 -11.02 38.71 -34.35
N LEU A 642 -11.15 37.41 -34.03
CA LEU A 642 -12.40 36.72 -33.73
C LEU A 642 -12.14 35.65 -32.66
N PHE A 643 -12.91 35.67 -31.58
CA PHE A 643 -12.77 34.78 -30.42
C PHE A 643 -14.13 34.21 -29.99
N ALA A 644 -14.15 33.02 -29.38
CA ALA A 644 -15.35 32.36 -28.88
C ALA A 644 -15.07 31.63 -27.55
N PHE A 645 -16.02 31.64 -26.63
CA PHE A 645 -15.86 31.22 -25.24
C PHE A 645 -17.01 30.26 -24.84
N GLY A 646 -16.73 29.20 -24.08
CA GLY A 646 -17.73 28.21 -23.66
C GLY A 646 -17.25 27.24 -22.56
N THR A 647 -18.10 26.30 -22.14
CA THR A 647 -17.82 25.35 -21.02
C THR A 647 -18.08 23.88 -21.37
N PRO A 648 -17.38 22.89 -20.78
CA PRO A 648 -17.46 21.48 -21.20
C PRO A 648 -18.48 20.59 -20.43
N GLN A 649 -18.97 20.99 -19.25
CA GLN A 649 -19.83 20.16 -18.39
C GLN A 649 -21.34 20.37 -18.64
N LYS A 650 -22.14 19.32 -18.39
CA LYS A 650 -23.62 19.28 -18.45
C LYS A 650 -24.20 18.92 -17.05
N PRO A 651 -25.40 19.36 -16.65
CA PRO A 651 -26.11 18.83 -15.46
C PRO A 651 -26.53 17.31 -15.60
N GLY A 652 -26.56 16.46 -14.53
CA GLY A 652 -26.72 14.94 -14.63
C GLY A 652 -27.10 14.07 -13.36
N GLN A 653 -27.08 12.67 -13.43
CA GLN A 653 -27.49 11.54 -12.47
C GLN A 653 -26.79 10.07 -12.73
N VAL A 654 -27.11 8.79 -12.19
CA VAL A 654 -26.21 7.53 -11.85
C VAL A 654 -26.64 5.94 -12.09
N SER A 655 -25.78 4.82 -12.09
CA SER A 655 -26.09 3.26 -12.15
C SER A 655 -25.00 2.04 -11.83
N LYS A 656 -25.23 0.66 -11.99
CA LYS A 656 -24.43 -0.67 -11.61
C LYS A 656 -24.63 -2.03 -12.52
N GLU A 657 -24.23 -3.39 -12.49
CA GLU A 657 -23.41 -4.60 -11.86
C GLU A 657 -23.43 -5.98 -12.78
N VAL A 658 -23.03 -7.34 -12.70
CA VAL A 658 -22.13 -8.50 -12.09
C VAL A 658 -22.40 -10.00 -12.77
N ASN A 659 -21.93 -11.35 -12.72
CA ASN A 659 -21.08 -12.50 -12.05
C ASN A 659 -20.59 -13.87 -12.89
N PHE A 660 -20.39 -15.18 -12.36
CA PHE A 660 -19.56 -16.45 -12.85
C PHE A 660 -20.18 -17.92 -13.28
N GLN A 661 -19.79 -19.29 -13.22
CA GLN A 661 -18.87 -20.39 -12.55
C GLN A 661 -18.59 -21.87 -13.26
N PHE A 662 -17.89 -22.97 -12.69
CA PHE A 662 -17.45 -24.36 -13.31
C PHE A 662 -17.09 -25.73 -12.43
N LYS A 663 -16.91 -27.05 -12.94
CA LYS A 663 -16.37 -28.37 -12.23
C LYS A 663 -16.05 -29.82 -12.96
N LEU A 664 -15.64 -31.01 -12.31
CA LEU A 664 -15.45 -32.52 -12.76
C LEU A 664 -14.96 -33.68 -11.70
N ASP A 665 -14.64 -35.02 -12.03
CA ASP A 665 -14.31 -36.26 -11.11
C ASP A 665 -13.52 -37.63 -11.62
N VAL A 666 -13.25 -38.77 -10.82
CA VAL A 666 -12.38 -40.08 -11.03
C VAL A 666 -12.52 -41.40 -10.04
N SER A 667 -11.85 -42.63 -10.19
CA SER A 667 -11.94 -44.00 -9.41
C SER A 667 -10.59 -44.84 -9.04
N THR A 668 -10.30 -46.14 -8.58
CA THR A 668 -10.84 -47.59 -8.32
C THR A 668 -9.87 -48.66 -7.52
N PRO A 669 -10.21 -49.94 -7.02
CA PRO A 669 -9.40 -50.92 -6.11
C PRO A 669 -9.31 -52.54 -6.33
N ILE A 670 -8.75 -53.46 -5.42
CA ILE A 670 -8.47 -55.00 -5.56
C ILE A 670 -8.25 -55.95 -4.25
N LYS A 671 -8.21 -57.36 -4.24
CA LYS A 671 -8.40 -58.34 -3.04
C LYS A 671 -7.96 -59.91 -3.08
N TYR A 672 -7.73 -60.69 -1.94
CA TYR A 672 -7.55 -62.23 -1.77
C TYR A 672 -7.49 -62.85 -0.26
N GLU A 673 -7.38 -64.21 0.04
CA GLU A 673 -7.59 -64.98 1.38
C GLU A 673 -6.62 -66.22 1.79
N GLY A 674 -6.77 -66.95 2.98
CA GLY A 674 -6.14 -68.26 3.51
C GLY A 674 -6.38 -68.69 5.03
N ASP A 675 -6.31 -69.97 5.52
CA ASP A 675 -6.91 -70.45 6.85
C ASP A 675 -5.98 -70.78 8.07
N VAL A 676 -6.33 -70.30 9.30
CA VAL A 676 -5.49 -70.29 10.53
C VAL A 676 -6.29 -69.93 11.83
N SER A 677 -5.66 -69.96 13.03
CA SER A 677 -6.20 -69.38 14.31
C SER A 677 -6.60 -67.91 14.14
N LYS A 678 -7.73 -67.41 14.68
CA LYS A 678 -8.29 -66.07 14.33
C LYS A 678 -7.25 -64.95 14.18
N THR A 679 -6.35 -64.77 15.15
CA THR A 679 -5.29 -63.75 15.09
C THR A 679 -4.30 -64.04 13.97
N ASP A 680 -3.92 -65.29 13.81
CA ASP A 680 -3.01 -65.76 12.77
C ASP A 680 -3.68 -65.77 11.38
N THR A 681 -5.02 -65.84 11.30
CA THR A 681 -5.81 -65.63 10.07
C THR A 681 -5.77 -64.16 9.69
N PHE A 682 -5.90 -63.24 10.66
CA PHE A 682 -5.67 -61.82 10.40
C PHE A 682 -4.23 -61.55 9.95
N VAL A 683 -3.23 -62.16 10.60
CA VAL A 683 -1.81 -62.07 10.19
C VAL A 683 -1.61 -62.62 8.77
N SER A 684 -2.19 -63.78 8.45
CA SER A 684 -2.04 -64.40 7.12
C SER A 684 -2.80 -63.64 6.03
N TRP A 685 -4.00 -63.11 6.31
CA TRP A 685 -4.77 -62.26 5.41
C TRP A 685 -4.10 -60.92 5.17
N GLU A 686 -3.54 -60.26 6.19
CA GLU A 686 -2.81 -59.00 6.03
C GLU A 686 -1.47 -59.22 5.28
N ILE A 687 -0.72 -60.29 5.59
CA ILE A 687 0.45 -60.70 4.80
C ILE A 687 0.05 -61.06 3.37
N SER A 688 -1.09 -61.72 3.18
CA SER A 688 -1.62 -62.03 1.85
C SER A 688 -1.92 -60.73 1.12
N ARG A 689 -2.76 -59.84 1.66
CA ARG A 689 -3.14 -58.51 1.12
C ARG A 689 -1.93 -57.71 0.65
N LEU A 690 -0.89 -57.66 1.47
CA LEU A 690 0.36 -56.95 1.18
C LEU A 690 1.07 -57.54 -0.06
N LYS A 691 1.10 -58.86 -0.26
CA LYS A 691 1.70 -59.51 -1.45
C LYS A 691 0.95 -59.23 -2.78
N GLN A 692 -0.26 -58.69 -2.71
CA GLN A 692 -1.16 -58.43 -3.87
C GLN A 692 -1.27 -56.93 -4.18
N ASN A 693 -0.67 -56.06 -3.35
CA ASN A 693 -0.92 -54.61 -3.31
C ASN A 693 -2.41 -54.23 -3.12
N ALA A 694 -3.23 -55.13 -2.55
CA ALA A 694 -4.63 -54.87 -2.22
C ALA A 694 -4.77 -53.81 -1.11
N SER A 695 -5.79 -52.95 -1.17
CA SER A 695 -5.90 -51.84 -0.20
C SER A 695 -6.42 -52.34 1.16
N TYR A 696 -6.13 -51.61 2.24
CA TYR A 696 -6.68 -51.95 3.57
C TYR A 696 -8.22 -51.89 3.59
N LEU A 697 -8.83 -51.06 2.73
CA LEU A 697 -10.28 -51.01 2.52
C LEU A 697 -10.83 -52.33 1.95
N ASP A 698 -10.03 -53.06 1.16
CA ASP A 698 -10.44 -54.34 0.58
C ASP A 698 -10.35 -55.49 1.58
N LEU A 699 -9.46 -55.41 2.58
CA LEU A 699 -9.54 -56.23 3.78
C LEU A 699 -10.81 -55.88 4.57
N GLN A 700 -11.10 -54.61 4.84
CA GLN A 700 -12.33 -54.21 5.55
C GLN A 700 -13.61 -54.73 4.86
N LYS A 701 -13.70 -54.65 3.52
CA LYS A 701 -14.78 -55.30 2.75
C LYS A 701 -14.82 -56.80 2.98
N HIS A 702 -13.68 -57.49 2.90
CA HIS A 702 -13.63 -58.93 3.10
C HIS A 702 -14.05 -59.36 4.52
N LEU A 703 -13.77 -58.54 5.52
CA LEU A 703 -14.24 -58.75 6.89
C LEU A 703 -15.75 -58.56 7.03
N ILE A 704 -16.31 -57.52 6.39
CA ILE A 704 -17.76 -57.30 6.32
C ILE A 704 -18.45 -58.47 5.57
N GLU A 705 -17.88 -58.95 4.47
CA GLU A 705 -18.38 -60.13 3.73
C GLU A 705 -18.36 -61.42 4.57
N LYS A 706 -17.31 -61.62 5.38
CA LYS A 706 -17.21 -62.72 6.37
C LYS A 706 -18.00 -62.42 7.65
N ASN A 707 -18.77 -61.34 7.67
CA ASN A 707 -19.62 -60.86 8.76
C ASN A 707 -18.88 -60.70 10.12
N MET A 708 -17.61 -60.29 10.07
CA MET A 708 -16.77 -60.03 11.22
C MET A 708 -16.62 -58.52 11.48
N PRO A 709 -16.65 -58.04 12.75
CA PRO A 709 -16.43 -56.63 13.04
C PRO A 709 -15.06 -56.15 12.56
N ILE A 710 -14.99 -54.98 11.93
CA ILE A 710 -13.72 -54.38 11.47
C ILE A 710 -12.72 -54.27 12.64
N ASP A 711 -13.22 -53.87 13.81
CA ASP A 711 -12.48 -53.78 15.08
C ASP A 711 -11.87 -55.10 15.57
N SER A 712 -12.30 -56.26 15.05
CA SER A 712 -11.68 -57.55 15.39
C SER A 712 -10.36 -57.81 14.64
N ALA A 713 -10.05 -57.02 13.62
CA ALA A 713 -8.77 -57.01 12.89
C ALA A 713 -7.72 -56.07 13.49
N ASP A 714 -8.11 -55.28 14.49
CA ASP A 714 -7.30 -54.22 15.05
C ASP A 714 -6.21 -54.81 15.96
N PHE A 715 -5.02 -54.96 15.38
CA PHE A 715 -3.85 -55.53 16.07
C PHE A 715 -3.49 -54.75 17.34
N ASP A 716 -3.75 -53.44 17.41
CA ASP A 716 -3.45 -52.64 18.60
C ASP A 716 -4.50 -52.85 19.70
N LYS A 717 -5.79 -53.03 19.36
CA LYS A 717 -6.81 -53.50 20.32
C LYS A 717 -6.53 -54.93 20.81
N MET A 718 -6.07 -55.83 19.93
CA MET A 718 -5.60 -57.16 20.34
C MET A 718 -4.35 -57.09 21.23
N LEU A 719 -3.46 -56.12 20.97
CA LEU A 719 -2.24 -55.88 21.75
C LEU A 719 -2.43 -54.93 22.94
N ILE A 720 -3.61 -54.41 23.25
CA ILE A 720 -3.84 -53.58 24.45
C ILE A 720 -5.18 -53.96 25.11
N PRO A 721 -5.17 -54.72 26.23
CA PRO A 721 -6.41 -55.04 26.95
C PRO A 721 -6.99 -53.76 27.55
N PRO A 722 -8.31 -53.55 27.50
CA PRO A 722 -8.93 -52.36 28.07
C PRO A 722 -8.62 -52.27 29.57
N LYS A 723 -8.25 -51.08 30.05
CA LYS A 723 -8.01 -50.82 31.48
C LYS A 723 -9.33 -50.82 32.25
N VAL A 724 -9.85 -52.00 32.55
CA VAL A 724 -11.01 -52.17 33.43
C VAL A 724 -10.53 -52.19 34.88
N GLU A 725 -10.71 -51.09 35.59
CA GLU A 725 -10.42 -51.00 37.02
C GLU A 725 -11.50 -51.73 37.84
N ARG A 726 -11.42 -53.07 37.88
CA ARG A 726 -12.25 -53.88 38.77
C ARG A 726 -11.76 -53.79 40.21
N GLU A 727 -12.73 -53.65 41.11
CA GLU A 727 -12.56 -53.64 42.56
C GLU A 727 -12.21 -55.03 43.11
N LEU A 728 -11.67 -55.03 44.34
CA LEU A 728 -11.31 -56.23 45.09
C LEU A 728 -12.55 -56.86 45.72
N HIS A 729 -12.98 -58.01 45.22
CA HIS A 729 -14.12 -58.76 45.76
C HIS A 729 -13.68 -60.07 46.41
N LYS A 730 -14.43 -60.56 47.41
CA LYS A 730 -14.14 -61.85 48.04
C LYS A 730 -14.55 -63.00 47.12
N ALA A 731 -13.58 -63.70 46.56
CA ALA A 731 -13.79 -64.86 45.71
C ALA A 731 -12.72 -65.93 45.99
N ILE A 732 -12.97 -67.15 45.52
CA ILE A 732 -11.98 -68.23 45.58
C ILE A 732 -10.95 -68.00 44.47
N CYS A 733 -9.67 -67.88 44.84
CA CYS A 733 -8.60 -67.65 43.88
C CYS A 733 -8.45 -68.85 42.90
N ALA A 734 -8.61 -68.61 41.59
CA ALA A 734 -8.56 -69.65 40.57
C ALA A 734 -7.18 -70.33 40.38
N LYS A 735 -6.13 -69.89 41.08
CA LYS A 735 -4.81 -70.57 41.12
C LYS A 735 -4.51 -71.28 42.45
N CYS A 736 -4.80 -70.66 43.61
CA CYS A 736 -4.45 -71.21 44.93
C CYS A 736 -5.64 -71.53 45.85
N GLN A 737 -6.87 -71.40 45.36
CA GLN A 737 -8.13 -71.76 46.03
C GLN A 737 -8.40 -71.09 47.40
N SER A 738 -7.65 -70.04 47.77
CA SER A 738 -7.91 -69.27 48.98
C SER A 738 -9.12 -68.34 48.83
N LYS A 739 -9.92 -68.19 49.90
CA LYS A 739 -11.06 -67.25 50.00
C LYS A 739 -10.57 -65.83 50.38
N ASP A 740 -9.67 -65.29 49.57
CA ASP A 740 -9.12 -63.94 49.74
C ASP A 740 -9.96 -62.88 48.98
N GLN A 741 -9.62 -61.61 49.19
CA GLN A 741 -9.94 -60.59 48.19
C GLN A 741 -9.15 -60.85 46.91
N CYS A 742 -9.86 -61.10 45.82
CA CYS A 742 -9.32 -61.39 44.50
C CYS A 742 -9.63 -60.25 43.52
N ILE A 743 -8.89 -60.23 42.41
CA ILE A 743 -9.19 -59.39 41.24
C ILE A 743 -9.18 -60.27 40.01
N ASP A 744 -10.07 -60.01 39.07
CA ASP A 744 -10.13 -60.76 37.82
C ASP A 744 -8.91 -60.48 36.94
N CYS A 745 -8.43 -61.52 36.25
CA CYS A 745 -7.57 -61.35 35.09
C CYS A 745 -8.35 -60.59 34.00
N ILE A 746 -7.85 -59.43 33.57
CA ILE A 746 -8.53 -58.55 32.60
C ILE A 746 -8.89 -59.28 31.28
N ASN A 747 -8.09 -60.27 30.88
CA ASN A 747 -8.27 -60.98 29.60
C ASN A 747 -9.18 -62.22 29.67
N CYS A 748 -9.29 -62.90 30.83
CA CYS A 748 -10.08 -64.13 30.95
C CYS A 748 -11.14 -64.10 32.07
N ASN A 749 -11.30 -62.97 32.76
CA ASN A 749 -12.30 -62.70 33.79
C ASN A 749 -12.32 -63.68 34.98
N ARG A 750 -11.30 -64.54 35.17
CA ARG A 750 -11.19 -65.43 36.32
C ARG A 750 -10.55 -64.69 37.51
N PRO A 751 -11.05 -64.85 38.75
CA PRO A 751 -10.52 -64.18 39.93
C PRO A 751 -9.20 -64.79 40.40
N PHE A 752 -8.20 -63.95 40.70
CA PHE A 752 -6.93 -64.36 41.31
C PHE A 752 -6.61 -63.47 42.52
N CYS A 753 -6.11 -64.07 43.60
CA CYS A 753 -5.64 -63.30 44.76
C CYS A 753 -4.36 -62.54 44.43
N LYS A 754 -4.07 -61.48 45.20
CA LYS A 754 -2.91 -60.59 44.98
C LYS A 754 -1.55 -61.29 45.02
N LYS A 755 -1.45 -62.52 45.55
CA LYS A 755 -0.24 -63.35 45.54
C LYS A 755 -0.08 -64.20 44.27
N CYS A 756 -1.18 -64.52 43.57
CA CYS A 756 -1.18 -65.35 42.36
C CYS A 756 -1.24 -64.55 41.05
N LEU A 757 -1.64 -63.28 41.13
CA LEU A 757 -1.58 -62.32 40.04
C LEU A 757 -0.14 -61.78 39.91
N ASN A 758 0.46 -61.81 38.71
CA ASN A 758 1.86 -61.42 38.54
C ASN A 758 2.02 -59.88 38.67
N PRO A 759 2.77 -59.36 39.67
CA PRO A 759 2.78 -57.94 39.99
C PRO A 759 3.71 -57.09 39.11
N ARG A 760 4.50 -57.69 38.22
CA ARG A 760 5.66 -57.01 37.59
C ARG A 760 5.35 -56.00 36.47
N LYS A 761 4.11 -55.89 35.97
CA LYS A 761 3.69 -54.92 34.94
C LYS A 761 2.27 -54.41 35.22
N HIS A 762 1.92 -53.22 34.74
CA HIS A 762 0.66 -52.50 35.04
C HIS A 762 -0.64 -53.13 34.48
N LEU A 763 -0.61 -54.39 34.04
CA LEU A 763 -1.76 -55.11 33.50
C LEU A 763 -2.08 -56.30 34.41
N LYS A 764 -3.28 -56.30 35.00
CA LYS A 764 -3.78 -57.38 35.88
C LYS A 764 -4.10 -58.64 35.05
N LEU A 765 -3.08 -59.36 34.62
CA LEU A 765 -3.19 -60.59 33.83
C LEU A 765 -2.76 -61.82 34.64
N CYS A 766 -3.40 -62.96 34.36
CA CYS A 766 -2.88 -64.25 34.78
C CYS A 766 -1.76 -64.72 33.83
N GLU A 767 -0.88 -65.55 34.37
CA GLU A 767 0.34 -66.07 33.73
C GLU A 767 0.11 -66.68 32.34
N TYR A 768 -0.98 -67.44 32.17
CA TYR A 768 -1.38 -68.02 30.88
C TYR A 768 -1.74 -66.95 29.83
N CYS A 769 -2.49 -65.92 30.23
CA CYS A 769 -2.85 -64.81 29.33
C CYS A 769 -1.66 -63.90 29.02
N LEU A 770 -0.63 -63.87 29.87
CA LEU A 770 0.62 -63.15 29.61
C LEU A 770 1.46 -63.90 28.56
N SER A 771 1.65 -65.21 28.73
CA SER A 771 2.43 -66.04 27.80
C SER A 771 1.82 -66.08 26.38
N ALA A 772 0.50 -66.28 26.25
CA ALA A 772 -0.18 -66.25 24.95
C ALA A 772 -0.01 -64.91 24.21
N ARG A 773 0.03 -63.81 24.96
CA ARG A 773 0.19 -62.43 24.46
C ARG A 773 1.64 -62.11 24.05
N GLU A 774 2.64 -62.70 24.73
CA GLU A 774 4.05 -62.59 24.34
C GLU A 774 4.33 -63.34 23.03
N SER A 775 3.63 -64.45 22.75
CA SER A 775 3.65 -65.11 21.43
C SER A 775 3.04 -64.24 20.31
N LEU A 776 1.96 -63.51 20.60
CA LEU A 776 1.28 -62.62 19.64
C LEU A 776 2.20 -61.49 19.15
N LEU A 777 2.95 -60.87 20.07
CA LEU A 777 3.91 -59.80 19.78
C LEU A 777 5.00 -60.24 18.80
N LEU A 778 5.42 -61.51 18.87
CA LEU A 778 6.42 -62.09 17.97
C LEU A 778 5.92 -62.16 16.51
N HIS A 779 4.62 -62.36 16.31
CA HIS A 779 3.99 -62.44 14.99
C HIS A 779 3.76 -61.06 14.37
N VAL A 780 3.31 -60.08 15.17
CA VAL A 780 3.17 -58.69 14.71
C VAL A 780 4.53 -58.08 14.33
N SER A 781 5.59 -58.39 15.07
CA SER A 781 6.97 -58.00 14.71
C SER A 781 7.37 -58.47 13.30
N ARG A 782 7.13 -59.76 12.98
CA ARG A 782 7.38 -60.34 11.64
C ARG A 782 6.56 -59.66 10.54
N LEU A 783 5.30 -59.33 10.81
CA LEU A 783 4.41 -58.67 9.84
C LEU A 783 4.90 -57.24 9.51
N ASN A 784 5.42 -56.51 10.49
CA ASN A 784 6.02 -55.19 10.27
C ASN A 784 7.30 -55.26 9.42
N SER A 785 8.13 -56.29 9.56
CA SER A 785 9.28 -56.51 8.66
C SER A 785 8.86 -56.75 7.20
N VAL A 786 7.73 -57.43 6.96
CA VAL A 786 7.16 -57.61 5.61
C VAL A 786 6.63 -56.30 5.04
N ARG A 787 5.92 -55.49 5.85
CA ARG A 787 5.49 -54.13 5.46
C ARG A 787 6.70 -53.26 5.07
N PHE A 788 7.79 -53.30 5.83
CA PHE A 788 9.01 -52.53 5.56
C PHE A 788 9.69 -52.93 4.23
N LEU A 789 9.80 -54.24 3.96
CA LEU A 789 10.27 -54.75 2.66
C LEU A 789 9.37 -54.30 1.51
N LEU A 790 8.04 -54.35 1.66
CA LEU A 790 7.11 -53.91 0.63
C LEU A 790 7.23 -52.40 0.35
N ILE A 791 7.45 -51.58 1.39
CA ILE A 791 7.70 -50.14 1.25
C ILE A 791 8.97 -49.89 0.45
N ASN A 792 10.07 -50.60 0.72
CA ASN A 792 11.32 -50.43 -0.04
C ASN A 792 11.20 -50.88 -1.52
N VAL A 793 10.26 -51.77 -1.85
CA VAL A 793 9.98 -52.19 -3.24
C VAL A 793 9.03 -51.22 -3.97
N LEU A 794 8.02 -50.69 -3.27
CA LEU A 794 7.06 -49.73 -3.84
C LEU A 794 7.63 -48.30 -3.92
N TYR A 795 8.56 -47.95 -3.02
CA TYR A 795 9.16 -46.62 -2.89
C TYR A 795 10.70 -46.72 -2.83
N PRO A 796 11.37 -47.20 -3.90
CA PRO A 796 12.81 -47.49 -3.91
C PRO A 796 13.72 -46.27 -3.69
N PHE A 797 13.17 -45.06 -3.73
CA PHE A 797 13.85 -43.82 -3.37
C PHE A 797 13.97 -43.59 -1.85
N ILE A 798 13.13 -44.22 -1.01
CA ILE A 798 13.20 -44.07 0.46
C ILE A 798 14.50 -44.68 1.02
N GLY A 799 14.95 -45.81 0.47
CA GLY A 799 16.22 -46.45 0.88
C GLY A 799 17.43 -45.51 0.78
N LYS A 800 17.55 -44.79 -0.35
CA LYS A 800 18.65 -43.83 -0.58
C LYS A 800 18.61 -42.59 0.31
N HIS A 801 17.45 -42.24 0.86
CA HIS A 801 17.32 -41.05 1.70
C HIS A 801 17.68 -41.32 3.18
N ASN A 802 17.65 -42.58 3.61
CA ASN A 802 18.05 -43.00 4.96
C ASN A 802 19.56 -43.24 5.09
N GLU A 803 20.25 -43.72 4.04
CA GLU A 803 21.71 -43.95 4.08
C GLU A 803 22.53 -42.67 4.31
N GLN A 804 21.95 -41.49 4.09
CA GLN A 804 22.60 -40.19 4.29
C GLN A 804 22.18 -39.47 5.59
N MET A 805 21.31 -40.08 6.41
CA MET A 805 20.81 -39.48 7.65
C MET A 805 21.04 -40.40 8.85
N MET A 806 22.18 -40.15 9.50
CA MET A 806 22.67 -40.70 10.78
C MET A 806 23.29 -42.12 10.76
N PRO A 807 24.57 -42.22 11.15
CA PRO A 807 25.03 -43.31 12.00
C PRO A 807 24.88 -42.92 13.49
N LEU A 808 24.00 -43.60 14.24
CA LEU A 808 24.16 -43.88 15.68
C LEU A 808 23.08 -44.84 16.21
N ASP A 809 23.50 -45.72 17.13
CA ASP A 809 22.79 -46.79 17.86
C ASP A 809 21.29 -47.12 17.54
N PRO A 810 21.00 -48.30 16.92
CA PRO A 810 19.65 -48.83 16.74
C PRO A 810 18.82 -49.09 18.02
N LYS A 811 19.40 -48.96 19.22
CA LYS A 811 18.74 -49.30 20.50
C LYS A 811 18.06 -48.12 21.21
N ALA A 812 18.18 -46.90 20.69
CA ALA A 812 17.69 -45.68 21.36
C ALA A 812 16.27 -45.23 20.92
N LEU A 813 15.55 -46.01 20.11
CA LEU A 813 14.22 -45.67 19.58
C LEU A 813 13.07 -46.29 20.40
N ASP A 814 12.49 -45.50 21.29
CA ASP A 814 11.22 -45.81 21.96
C ASP A 814 10.03 -45.53 21.00
N PHE A 815 9.67 -46.53 20.19
CA PHE A 815 8.63 -46.45 19.15
C PHE A 815 7.17 -46.45 19.69
N ASN A 816 6.88 -45.58 20.67
CA ASN A 816 5.54 -45.44 21.27
C ASN A 816 4.64 -44.36 20.61
N ASP A 817 5.06 -43.70 19.53
CA ASP A 817 4.28 -42.64 18.84
C ASP A 817 4.12 -42.88 17.31
N ILE A 818 3.79 -44.11 16.92
CA ILE A 818 3.43 -44.49 15.53
C ILE A 818 2.08 -43.86 15.10
N ASN A 819 1.31 -43.31 16.05
CA ASN A 819 0.01 -42.66 15.80
C ASN A 819 0.09 -41.16 15.46
N ARG A 820 1.29 -40.59 15.23
CA ARG A 820 1.40 -39.27 14.60
C ARG A 820 0.92 -39.34 13.14
N PRO A 821 -0.08 -38.52 12.74
CA PRO A 821 -0.51 -38.48 11.36
C PRO A 821 0.58 -37.86 10.47
N PRO A 822 0.71 -38.29 9.20
CA PRO A 822 1.61 -37.65 8.24
C PRO A 822 1.17 -36.19 8.02
N ILE A 823 2.04 -35.25 8.39
CA ILE A 823 1.85 -33.80 8.25
C ILE A 823 0.57 -33.28 8.92
N ALA A 824 0.56 -33.31 10.26
CA ALA A 824 -0.17 -32.29 11.01
C ALA A 824 0.49 -30.91 10.80
N ALA A 825 0.08 -30.20 9.75
CA ALA A 825 0.49 -28.83 9.49
C ALA A 825 -0.11 -27.89 10.55
N TYR A 826 0.61 -27.67 11.65
CA TYR A 826 0.24 -26.66 12.64
C TYR A 826 0.25 -25.28 11.99
N ALA A 827 -0.93 -24.67 11.87
CA ALA A 827 -1.11 -23.32 11.35
C ALA A 827 -0.54 -22.27 12.33
N TYR A 828 0.77 -22.03 12.22
CA TYR A 828 1.47 -20.91 12.85
C TYR A 828 2.64 -20.47 11.95
N GLU A 829 2.29 -19.82 10.84
CA GLU A 829 3.11 -18.69 10.40
C GLU A 829 2.92 -17.53 11.42
N PRO A 830 3.89 -16.61 11.55
CA PRO A 830 3.85 -15.60 12.61
C PRO A 830 2.66 -14.63 12.45
N PRO A 831 2.29 -13.89 13.52
CA PRO A 831 1.52 -12.67 13.35
C PRO A 831 2.27 -11.76 12.35
N ILE A 832 1.67 -11.65 11.15
CA ILE A 832 2.18 -10.83 10.05
C ILE A 832 2.40 -9.41 10.60
N PRO A 833 3.58 -8.80 10.37
CA PRO A 833 3.94 -7.56 11.04
C PRO A 833 2.92 -6.47 10.73
N SER A 834 2.63 -5.61 11.72
CA SER A 834 1.52 -4.64 11.77
C SER A 834 1.54 -3.50 10.72
N ARG A 835 2.25 -3.69 9.60
CA ARG A 835 2.21 -2.88 8.37
C ARG A 835 1.71 -3.66 7.15
N LEU A 836 1.47 -4.97 7.27
CA LEU A 836 0.85 -5.81 6.24
C LEU A 836 -0.59 -6.12 6.67
N SER A 837 -1.54 -5.34 6.16
CA SER A 837 -2.95 -5.70 6.23
C SER A 837 -3.19 -6.95 5.38
N VAL A 838 -3.42 -8.08 6.04
CA VAL A 838 -4.02 -9.26 5.39
C VAL A 838 -5.46 -8.89 5.05
N ASP A 839 -5.93 -9.24 3.85
CA ASP A 839 -7.34 -9.05 3.49
C ASP A 839 -8.19 -9.80 4.55
N PRO A 840 -9.21 -9.17 5.18
CA PRO A 840 -9.79 -9.63 6.44
C PRO A 840 -10.56 -10.96 6.39
N GLU A 841 -10.52 -11.62 5.23
CA GLU A 841 -11.23 -12.86 4.90
C GLU A 841 -10.26 -14.02 4.59
N THR A 842 -8.95 -13.86 4.77
CA THR A 842 -8.00 -14.98 4.64
C THR A 842 -7.76 -15.64 6.00
N LEU A 843 -8.31 -16.85 6.19
CA LEU A 843 -8.27 -17.61 7.43
C LEU A 843 -6.99 -18.44 7.60
N PHE A 844 -6.38 -18.88 6.49
CA PHE A 844 -5.14 -19.67 6.46
C PHE A 844 -4.51 -19.63 5.07
N VAL A 845 -3.17 -19.69 4.99
CA VAL A 845 -2.37 -19.89 3.75
C VAL A 845 -1.21 -20.82 4.08
N SER A 846 -0.77 -21.65 3.13
CA SER A 846 0.48 -22.40 3.21
C SER A 846 1.50 -21.93 2.16
N ASN A 847 2.62 -21.34 2.59
CA ASN A 847 3.70 -20.90 1.68
C ASN A 847 4.68 -22.04 1.28
N LEU A 848 4.18 -23.29 1.19
CA LEU A 848 5.01 -24.48 0.96
C LEU A 848 4.68 -25.14 -0.38
N ASN A 849 5.66 -25.07 -1.30
CA ASN A 849 5.70 -25.94 -2.47
C ASN A 849 5.68 -27.42 -2.05
N TRP A 850 4.65 -28.16 -2.46
CA TRP A 850 4.46 -29.58 -2.17
C TRP A 850 4.50 -30.43 -3.46
N PRO A 851 5.70 -30.71 -4.00
CA PRO A 851 5.92 -31.71 -5.04
C PRO A 851 5.94 -33.13 -4.44
N VAL A 852 4.84 -33.55 -3.82
CA VAL A 852 4.76 -34.85 -3.13
C VAL A 852 4.38 -35.96 -4.10
N GLU A 853 5.16 -37.04 -4.18
CA GLU A 853 4.84 -38.18 -5.06
C GLU A 853 3.75 -39.10 -4.51
N CYS A 854 2.70 -38.53 -3.92
CA CYS A 854 1.51 -39.24 -3.48
C CYS A 854 0.33 -39.00 -4.44
N ASN A 855 -0.61 -39.93 -4.44
CA ASN A 855 -1.91 -39.83 -5.12
C ASN A 855 -3.05 -39.42 -4.15
N MET A 856 -2.77 -39.37 -2.84
CA MET A 856 -3.69 -38.93 -1.80
C MET A 856 -2.92 -38.35 -0.61
N MET A 857 -3.47 -37.32 0.02
CA MET A 857 -2.91 -36.63 1.19
C MET A 857 -4.05 -36.14 2.09
N GLN A 858 -3.90 -36.31 3.40
CA GLN A 858 -4.88 -35.83 4.39
C GLN A 858 -4.21 -34.82 5.33
N MET A 859 -4.95 -33.79 5.74
CA MET A 859 -4.48 -32.74 6.64
C MET A 859 -5.64 -32.22 7.52
N ASN A 860 -5.29 -31.70 8.70
CA ASN A 860 -6.25 -31.05 9.61
C ASN A 860 -5.80 -29.61 9.80
N ILE A 861 -6.62 -28.65 9.34
CA ILE A 861 -6.35 -27.21 9.44
C ILE A 861 -7.18 -26.66 10.59
N ILE A 862 -6.51 -26.08 11.58
CA ILE A 862 -7.13 -25.57 12.83
C ILE A 862 -7.14 -24.04 12.78
N PHE A 863 -8.31 -23.45 12.95
CA PHE A 863 -8.50 -21.99 12.98
C PHE A 863 -8.32 -21.44 14.40
N THR A 864 -7.91 -20.19 14.52
CA THR A 864 -7.65 -19.50 15.81
C THR A 864 -8.91 -19.31 16.64
N CYS A 865 -10.04 -19.04 15.97
CA CYS A 865 -11.38 -19.02 16.55
C CYS A 865 -12.38 -19.71 15.61
N GLU A 866 -13.67 -19.69 15.97
CA GLU A 866 -14.74 -20.27 15.15
C GLU A 866 -14.87 -19.51 13.84
N SER A 867 -14.79 -20.21 12.71
CA SER A 867 -14.65 -19.57 11.40
C SER A 867 -15.69 -20.11 10.42
N GLN A 868 -16.38 -19.19 9.74
CA GLN A 868 -17.24 -19.46 8.59
C GLN A 868 -16.38 -19.37 7.33
N VAL A 869 -15.79 -20.49 6.93
CA VAL A 869 -15.12 -20.65 5.64
C VAL A 869 -16.17 -20.51 4.54
N THR A 870 -15.89 -19.65 3.56
CA THR A 870 -16.67 -19.39 2.34
C THR A 870 -15.93 -19.81 1.06
N GLY A 871 -14.62 -20.07 1.13
CA GLY A 871 -13.80 -20.47 -0.02
C GLY A 871 -12.57 -21.31 0.35
N LEU A 872 -12.13 -22.17 -0.58
CA LEU A 872 -10.86 -22.91 -0.54
C LEU A 872 -10.12 -22.75 -1.88
N HIS A 873 -8.90 -22.20 -1.83
CA HIS A 873 -8.00 -22.03 -2.97
C HIS A 873 -6.83 -23.00 -2.87
N ILE A 874 -6.53 -23.69 -3.97
CA ILE A 874 -5.33 -24.53 -4.10
C ILE A 874 -4.72 -24.28 -5.48
N SER A 875 -3.43 -23.96 -5.53
CA SER A 875 -2.66 -23.90 -6.79
C SER A 875 -1.97 -25.23 -7.06
N CYS A 876 -2.06 -25.74 -8.30
CA CYS A 876 -1.59 -27.07 -8.67
C CYS A 876 -1.15 -27.23 -10.13
N ASN A 877 -0.18 -28.11 -10.40
CA ASN A 877 0.20 -28.54 -11.75
C ASN A 877 -0.57 -29.78 -12.23
N THR A 878 -1.41 -30.35 -11.35
CA THR A 878 -2.10 -31.63 -11.56
C THR A 878 -3.54 -31.52 -11.09
N LEU A 879 -4.43 -32.33 -11.66
CA LEU A 879 -5.84 -32.35 -11.26
C LEU A 879 -5.98 -32.93 -9.85
N LEU A 880 -6.48 -32.12 -8.90
CA LEU A 880 -6.70 -32.54 -7.51
C LEU A 880 -8.20 -32.58 -7.20
N LYS A 881 -8.75 -33.73 -6.78
CA LYS A 881 -9.99 -33.74 -6.00
C LYS A 881 -9.68 -33.42 -4.54
N VAL A 882 -10.56 -32.67 -3.87
CA VAL A 882 -10.36 -32.29 -2.47
C VAL A 882 -11.67 -32.39 -1.70
N THR A 883 -11.70 -33.30 -0.73
CA THR A 883 -12.84 -33.48 0.18
C THR A 883 -12.60 -32.70 1.47
N VAL A 884 -13.57 -31.91 1.93
CA VAL A 884 -13.54 -31.25 3.24
C VAL A 884 -14.69 -31.80 4.09
N GLU A 885 -14.36 -32.35 5.26
CA GLU A 885 -15.38 -32.95 6.14
C GLU A 885 -16.26 -31.87 6.79
N GLY A 886 -17.58 -32.07 6.77
CA GLY A 886 -18.54 -31.11 7.33
C GLY A 886 -18.82 -29.86 6.49
N ALA A 887 -18.43 -29.86 5.21
CA ALA A 887 -18.59 -28.72 4.30
C ALA A 887 -19.66 -28.91 3.21
N GLU A 888 -20.17 -27.81 2.67
CA GLU A 888 -21.12 -27.76 1.55
C GLU A 888 -20.56 -26.93 0.38
N PRO A 889 -20.25 -27.52 -0.79
CA PRO A 889 -20.14 -28.94 -1.05
C PRO A 889 -18.92 -29.55 -0.34
N SER A 890 -19.05 -30.81 0.10
CA SER A 890 -17.95 -31.53 0.75
C SER A 890 -16.85 -31.98 -0.21
N GLN A 891 -17.06 -31.89 -1.53
CA GLN A 891 -16.11 -32.29 -2.57
C GLN A 891 -15.85 -31.16 -3.59
N LEU A 892 -14.57 -30.91 -3.83
CA LEU A 892 -14.00 -29.87 -4.69
C LEU A 892 -13.03 -30.50 -5.71
N GLU A 893 -12.73 -29.81 -6.81
CA GLU A 893 -11.89 -30.36 -7.90
C GLU A 893 -11.07 -29.26 -8.59
N PHE A 894 -9.79 -29.19 -8.29
CA PHE A 894 -8.85 -28.12 -8.67
C PHE A 894 -8.08 -28.53 -9.93
N LYS A 895 -8.42 -27.90 -11.06
CA LYS A 895 -7.75 -28.07 -12.36
C LYS A 895 -6.54 -27.13 -12.45
N PRO A 896 -5.40 -27.57 -13.03
CA PRO A 896 -4.21 -26.71 -13.18
C PRO A 896 -4.53 -25.40 -13.91
N PRO A 897 -4.02 -24.24 -13.45
CA PRO A 897 -2.98 -24.01 -12.43
C PRO A 897 -3.48 -24.06 -10.97
N GLY A 898 -4.71 -24.51 -10.77
CA GLY A 898 -5.50 -24.33 -9.58
C GLY A 898 -6.43 -23.12 -9.68
N CYS A 899 -7.28 -22.97 -8.67
CA CYS A 899 -8.30 -21.92 -8.57
C CYS A 899 -8.79 -21.81 -7.13
N LEU A 900 -9.51 -20.76 -6.80
CA LEU A 900 -10.39 -20.74 -5.64
C LEU A 900 -11.69 -21.51 -5.96
N GLN A 901 -12.34 -22.09 -4.96
CA GLN A 901 -13.67 -22.70 -5.05
C GLN A 901 -14.51 -22.32 -3.84
N LYS A 902 -15.78 -21.97 -4.08
CA LYS A 902 -16.75 -21.73 -3.02
C LYS A 902 -17.02 -23.00 -2.21
N ILE A 903 -17.00 -22.85 -0.90
CA ILE A 903 -17.25 -23.91 0.08
C ILE A 903 -17.81 -23.27 1.34
N LYS A 904 -18.91 -23.78 1.86
CA LYS A 904 -19.51 -23.35 3.11
C LYS A 904 -19.14 -24.36 4.19
N TYR A 905 -18.22 -23.99 5.06
CA TYR A 905 -17.83 -24.78 6.24
C TYR A 905 -17.86 -23.88 7.48
N CYS A 906 -18.31 -24.40 8.60
CA CYS A 906 -18.37 -23.68 9.87
C CYS A 906 -17.69 -24.50 10.97
N GLY A 907 -16.71 -23.94 11.65
CA GLY A 907 -16.06 -24.59 12.80
C GLY A 907 -14.62 -24.12 13.04
N ARG A 908 -13.91 -24.88 13.88
CA ARG A 908 -12.51 -24.59 14.28
C ARG A 908 -11.47 -25.56 13.69
N MET A 909 -11.89 -26.60 12.97
CA MET A 909 -10.98 -27.62 12.43
C MET A 909 -11.52 -28.23 11.14
N ALA A 910 -11.04 -27.75 9.99
CA ALA A 910 -11.33 -28.33 8.69
C ALA A 910 -10.43 -29.55 8.45
N LYS A 911 -11.02 -30.73 8.31
CA LYS A 911 -10.31 -31.93 7.84
C LYS A 911 -10.37 -31.97 6.32
N VAL A 912 -9.22 -32.10 5.65
CA VAL A 912 -9.11 -32.00 4.19
C VAL A 912 -8.41 -33.23 3.63
N THR A 913 -8.98 -33.85 2.60
CA THR A 913 -8.41 -35.00 1.86
C THR A 913 -8.22 -34.63 0.40
N ILE A 914 -6.98 -34.40 -0.01
CA ILE A 914 -6.56 -34.13 -1.39
C ILE A 914 -6.26 -35.47 -2.08
N SER A 915 -6.63 -35.64 -3.34
CA SER A 915 -6.29 -36.82 -4.16
C SER A 915 -6.15 -36.50 -5.64
N ALA A 916 -5.22 -37.16 -6.33
CA ALA A 916 -4.81 -36.86 -7.71
C ALA A 916 -4.10 -38.07 -8.35
N LYS A 917 -3.83 -38.04 -9.66
CA LYS A 917 -2.91 -39.04 -10.28
C LYS A 917 -1.48 -38.92 -9.75
N LYS A 918 -1.07 -37.70 -9.41
CA LYS A 918 0.13 -37.29 -8.65
C LYS A 918 -0.20 -35.93 -8.06
N ILE A 919 0.01 -35.69 -6.77
CA ILE A 919 -0.27 -34.38 -6.16
C ILE A 919 0.92 -33.45 -6.39
N SER A 920 0.72 -32.41 -7.18
CA SER A 920 1.69 -31.31 -7.32
C SER A 920 0.95 -30.01 -7.07
N MET A 921 1.23 -29.39 -5.91
CA MET A 921 0.61 -28.15 -5.48
C MET A 921 1.61 -27.14 -4.90
N HIS A 922 1.30 -25.86 -5.05
CA HIS A 922 2.16 -24.73 -4.69
C HIS A 922 1.74 -24.07 -3.36
N HIS A 923 0.43 -23.96 -3.14
CA HIS A 923 -0.17 -23.46 -1.90
C HIS A 923 -1.61 -23.95 -1.73
N ILE A 924 -2.09 -23.93 -0.50
CA ILE A 924 -3.51 -24.06 -0.12
C ILE A 924 -3.90 -22.87 0.79
N GLN A 925 -5.07 -22.31 0.59
CA GLN A 925 -5.58 -21.11 1.27
C GLN A 925 -7.07 -21.28 1.62
N PHE A 926 -7.43 -21.04 2.88
CA PHE A 926 -8.82 -20.98 3.32
C PHE A 926 -9.29 -19.54 3.43
N VAL A 927 -10.51 -19.31 2.96
CA VAL A 927 -11.15 -17.99 2.81
C VAL A 927 -12.46 -18.00 3.59
N GLY A 928 -12.75 -16.94 4.33
CA GLY A 928 -13.97 -16.79 5.12
C GLY A 928 -13.82 -15.84 6.29
N ASN A 929 -14.90 -15.71 7.07
CA ASN A 929 -14.99 -14.77 8.18
C ASN A 929 -14.86 -15.48 9.52
N PHE A 930 -14.22 -14.82 10.49
CA PHE A 930 -14.35 -15.21 11.88
C PHE A 930 -15.79 -14.98 12.34
N ILE A 931 -16.35 -15.93 13.11
CA ILE A 931 -17.64 -15.76 13.78
C ILE A 931 -17.35 -15.08 15.13
N PRO A 932 -17.74 -13.81 15.34
CA PRO A 932 -17.58 -13.17 16.64
C PRO A 932 -18.50 -13.87 17.66
N SER A 933 -17.92 -14.30 18.77
CA SER A 933 -18.70 -14.69 19.96
C SER A 933 -19.41 -13.47 20.53
N ASP A 934 -20.71 -13.58 20.82
CA ASP A 934 -21.57 -12.43 21.17
C ASP A 934 -20.97 -11.50 22.25
N PRO A 935 -20.79 -10.20 21.94
CA PRO A 935 -20.11 -9.26 22.84
C PRO A 935 -20.89 -8.98 24.13
N GLU A 936 -22.20 -9.23 24.16
CA GLU A 936 -23.08 -8.92 25.30
C GLU A 936 -22.73 -9.70 26.58
N THR A 937 -21.97 -10.80 26.50
CA THR A 937 -21.54 -11.56 27.69
C THR A 937 -20.24 -11.07 28.35
N HIS A 938 -19.53 -10.08 27.78
CA HIS A 938 -18.22 -9.66 28.30
C HIS A 938 -17.98 -8.14 28.46
N GLN A 939 -18.92 -7.26 28.07
CA GLN A 939 -18.66 -5.80 28.10
C GLN A 939 -18.94 -5.08 29.44
N GLN A 940 -19.40 -5.75 30.51
CA GLN A 940 -19.68 -5.09 31.80
C GLN A 940 -18.53 -5.04 32.81
N GLU A 941 -17.43 -5.80 32.66
CA GLU A 941 -16.39 -5.89 33.70
C GLU A 941 -15.19 -4.94 33.52
N ASN A 942 -15.02 -4.29 32.37
CA ASN A 942 -13.86 -3.43 32.08
C ASN A 942 -13.99 -1.98 32.60
N GLN A 943 -14.28 -1.82 33.89
CA GLN A 943 -13.90 -0.61 34.63
C GLN A 943 -12.64 -0.89 35.46
N ALA A 944 -11.54 -0.20 35.13
CA ALA A 944 -10.24 -0.43 35.74
C ALA A 944 -10.21 -0.01 37.22
N THR A 945 -10.53 -0.95 38.12
CA THR A 945 -10.30 -0.76 39.55
C THR A 945 -8.81 -0.61 39.84
N LYS A 946 -8.44 0.31 40.76
CA LYS A 946 -7.03 0.56 41.11
C LYS A 946 -6.32 -0.76 41.46
N PRO A 947 -5.12 -1.02 40.92
CA PRO A 947 -4.48 -2.33 41.05
C PRO A 947 -4.31 -2.72 42.52
N ARG A 948 -4.96 -3.82 42.91
CA ARG A 948 -4.70 -4.48 44.20
C ARG A 948 -3.23 -4.87 44.23
N ARG A 949 -2.57 -4.69 45.37
CA ARG A 949 -1.16 -5.08 45.55
C ARG A 949 -0.98 -6.54 45.13
N LEU A 950 0.05 -6.79 44.33
CA LEU A 950 0.39 -8.11 43.81
C LEU A 950 1.64 -8.63 44.52
N ASN A 951 1.63 -9.90 44.88
CA ASN A 951 2.78 -10.61 45.43
C ASN A 951 3.34 -11.57 44.38
N GLN A 952 4.67 -11.68 44.28
CA GLN A 952 5.31 -12.75 43.53
C GLN A 952 5.05 -14.11 44.21
N VAL A 953 4.77 -15.16 43.43
CA VAL A 953 4.74 -16.54 43.92
C VAL A 953 5.92 -17.35 43.40
N LYS A 954 6.53 -18.16 44.27
CA LYS A 954 7.60 -19.08 43.86
C LYS A 954 6.99 -20.31 43.17
N ALA A 955 7.49 -20.63 41.99
CA ALA A 955 7.10 -21.76 41.18
C ALA A 955 8.34 -22.49 40.65
N GLN A 956 8.21 -23.78 40.35
CA GLN A 956 9.23 -24.48 39.57
C GLN A 956 9.04 -24.12 38.09
N ALA A 957 9.95 -23.32 37.55
CA ALA A 957 9.93 -22.90 36.16
C ALA A 957 10.92 -23.71 35.32
N GLN A 958 10.52 -24.10 34.11
CA GLN A 958 11.38 -24.75 33.12
C GLN A 958 11.14 -24.15 31.74
N PHE A 959 12.20 -23.70 31.07
CA PHE A 959 12.12 -23.28 29.67
C PHE A 959 12.31 -24.48 28.73
N ASN A 960 11.31 -24.75 27.89
CA ASN A 960 11.35 -25.76 26.84
C ASN A 960 11.76 -25.11 25.50
N ARG A 961 13.03 -25.28 25.13
CA ARG A 961 13.59 -24.77 23.87
C ARG A 961 12.89 -25.31 22.61
N ALA A 962 12.34 -26.53 22.64
CA ALA A 962 11.69 -27.14 21.48
C ALA A 962 10.28 -26.60 21.21
N MET A 963 9.67 -25.87 22.17
CA MET A 963 8.37 -25.21 22.01
C MET A 963 8.41 -23.69 22.25
N SER A 964 9.62 -23.12 22.45
CA SER A 964 9.83 -21.73 22.88
C SER A 964 8.86 -21.31 23.98
N SER A 965 8.85 -22.05 25.09
CA SER A 965 7.84 -21.88 26.14
C SER A 965 8.38 -22.06 27.56
N HIS A 966 7.94 -21.21 28.49
CA HIS A 966 8.09 -21.45 29.92
C HIS A 966 6.94 -22.31 30.47
N GLU A 967 7.25 -23.36 31.23
CA GLU A 967 6.28 -24.10 32.06
C GLU A 967 6.56 -23.80 33.54
N PHE A 968 5.55 -23.33 34.26
CA PHE A 968 5.56 -23.07 35.70
C PHE A 968 4.67 -24.09 36.41
N ARG A 969 5.21 -24.76 37.42
CA ARG A 969 4.46 -25.65 38.32
C ARG A 969 4.43 -25.07 39.73
N PHE A 970 3.24 -25.05 40.32
CA PHE A 970 3.01 -24.56 41.67
C PHE A 970 2.81 -25.74 42.63
N ALA A 971 3.27 -25.63 43.88
CA ALA A 971 3.15 -26.71 44.87
C ALA A 971 1.70 -27.00 45.32
N SER A 972 0.80 -26.07 45.02
CA SER A 972 -0.66 -26.19 45.11
C SER A 972 -1.28 -25.22 44.09
N PRO A 973 -2.57 -25.36 43.72
CA PRO A 973 -3.22 -24.41 42.82
C PRO A 973 -3.20 -22.97 43.37
N VAL A 974 -2.76 -22.01 42.55
CA VAL A 974 -2.68 -20.59 42.89
C VAL A 974 -3.53 -19.73 41.96
N GLU A 975 -4.10 -18.66 42.49
CA GLU A 975 -4.85 -17.65 41.75
C GLU A 975 -3.88 -16.68 41.07
N VAL A 976 -3.55 -16.91 39.80
CA VAL A 976 -2.64 -16.07 39.02
C VAL A 976 -3.36 -14.80 38.56
N SER A 977 -2.86 -13.63 38.95
CA SER A 977 -3.40 -12.31 38.57
C SER A 977 -2.56 -11.56 37.54
N ALA A 978 -1.25 -11.81 37.46
CA ALA A 978 -0.44 -11.26 36.38
C ALA A 978 0.83 -12.09 36.10
N VAL A 979 1.48 -11.80 34.98
CA VAL A 979 2.86 -12.21 34.66
C VAL A 979 3.71 -10.96 34.50
N LYS A 980 4.89 -10.90 35.11
CA LYS A 980 5.79 -9.74 35.10
C LYS A 980 7.12 -10.10 34.43
N TYR A 981 7.62 -9.22 33.55
CA TYR A 981 8.86 -9.41 32.81
C TYR A 981 9.96 -8.44 33.25
N SER A 982 11.18 -8.95 33.36
CA SER A 982 12.36 -8.26 33.92
C SER A 982 12.97 -7.22 32.97
N HIS A 983 12.87 -7.45 31.65
CA HIS A 983 13.59 -6.68 30.65
C HIS A 983 12.69 -6.28 29.46
N LEU A 984 12.48 -4.97 29.27
CA LEU A 984 11.66 -4.43 28.17
C LEU A 984 12.24 -4.68 26.77
N SER A 985 13.57 -4.73 26.63
CA SER A 985 14.28 -4.75 25.34
C SER A 985 14.03 -5.98 24.47
N HIS A 986 13.45 -7.05 25.04
CA HIS A 986 13.31 -8.36 24.41
C HIS A 986 11.90 -8.95 24.56
N LEU A 987 10.89 -8.15 24.89
CA LEU A 987 9.53 -8.64 25.14
C LEU A 987 8.94 -9.37 23.92
N PRO A 988 8.12 -10.42 24.14
CA PRO A 988 7.36 -11.05 23.07
C PRO A 988 6.21 -10.11 22.70
N LYS A 989 5.93 -9.92 21.40
CA LYS A 989 4.76 -9.12 20.98
C LYS A 989 3.46 -9.75 21.48
N ASP A 990 3.40 -11.07 21.41
CA ASP A 990 2.28 -11.91 21.82
C ASP A 990 2.76 -13.00 22.75
N VAL A 991 2.03 -13.23 23.84
CA VAL A 991 2.22 -14.40 24.71
C VAL A 991 0.94 -15.22 24.71
N VAL A 992 1.07 -16.51 24.42
CA VAL A 992 -0.04 -17.47 24.49
C VAL A 992 0.04 -18.20 25.82
N ILE A 993 -1.05 -18.14 26.59
CA ILE A 993 -1.06 -18.66 27.97
C ILE A 993 -2.04 -19.82 28.10
N GLU A 994 -1.56 -20.96 28.62
CA GLU A 994 -2.34 -22.17 28.92
C GLU A 994 -2.39 -22.40 30.44
N PHE A 995 -3.61 -22.42 31.01
CA PHE A 995 -3.85 -22.70 32.43
C PHE A 995 -4.39 -24.12 32.65
N LYS A 996 -3.82 -24.85 33.61
CA LYS A 996 -4.20 -26.22 33.99
C LYS A 996 -4.38 -26.36 35.51
N SER A 997 -5.31 -27.24 35.90
CA SER A 997 -5.53 -27.63 37.30
C SER A 997 -5.49 -29.15 37.44
N ASP A 998 -5.10 -29.65 38.62
CA ASP A 998 -4.78 -31.07 38.85
C ASP A 998 -5.97 -32.03 38.69
N LYS A 999 -7.20 -31.50 38.66
CA LYS A 999 -8.43 -32.29 38.68
C LYS A 999 -8.97 -32.66 37.30
N ASN A 1000 -8.43 -32.08 36.22
CA ASN A 1000 -8.75 -32.47 34.84
C ASN A 1000 -7.59 -32.10 33.91
N SER A 1001 -7.23 -32.98 32.98
CA SER A 1001 -6.33 -32.67 31.85
C SER A 1001 -6.96 -31.72 30.80
N LYS A 1002 -8.13 -31.17 31.10
CA LYS A 1002 -8.95 -30.29 30.25
C LYS A 1002 -8.45 -28.86 30.41
N MET A 1003 -7.93 -28.28 29.33
CA MET A 1003 -7.53 -26.86 29.23
C MET A 1003 -8.66 -25.96 29.76
N MET A 1004 -8.38 -25.11 30.76
CA MET A 1004 -9.42 -24.30 31.40
C MET A 1004 -9.65 -22.97 30.69
N SER A 1005 -8.57 -22.34 30.23
CA SER A 1005 -8.59 -21.12 29.40
C SER A 1005 -7.33 -21.04 28.55
N ARG A 1006 -7.43 -20.29 27.44
CA ARG A 1006 -6.30 -19.90 26.60
C ARG A 1006 -6.45 -18.44 26.22
N THR A 1007 -5.48 -17.62 26.60
CA THR A 1007 -5.49 -16.17 26.33
C THR A 1007 -4.31 -15.82 25.44
N VAL A 1008 -4.56 -14.96 24.45
CA VAL A 1008 -3.53 -14.19 23.73
C VAL A 1008 -3.61 -12.77 24.25
N ALA A 1009 -2.47 -12.17 24.61
CA ALA A 1009 -2.45 -10.80 25.12
C ALA A 1009 -1.17 -10.08 24.69
N SER A 1010 -1.35 -8.84 24.21
CA SER A 1010 -0.28 -7.92 23.85
C SER A 1010 0.27 -7.23 25.10
N LEU A 1011 1.59 -7.29 25.29
CA LEU A 1011 2.27 -6.63 26.40
C LEU A 1011 2.38 -5.11 26.17
N SER A 1012 1.88 -4.31 27.11
CA SER A 1012 2.20 -2.89 27.23
C SER A 1012 3.35 -2.67 28.21
N ALA A 1013 4.25 -1.74 27.89
CA ALA A 1013 5.32 -1.32 28.79
C ALA A 1013 4.78 -0.34 29.83
N HIS A 1014 5.16 -0.53 31.10
CA HIS A 1014 4.91 0.44 32.17
C HIS A 1014 6.12 1.40 32.30
N ALA A 1015 5.86 2.61 32.79
CA ALA A 1015 6.87 3.67 32.93
C ALA A 1015 8.09 3.25 33.77
N ASP A 1016 7.92 2.34 34.74
CA ASP A 1016 8.94 1.91 35.69
C ASP A 1016 9.96 0.90 35.11
N GLY A 1017 10.10 0.81 33.77
CA GLY A 1017 11.05 -0.09 33.12
C GLY A 1017 10.66 -1.58 33.15
N MET A 1018 9.39 -1.91 33.42
CA MET A 1018 8.88 -3.27 33.54
C MET A 1018 7.61 -3.45 32.69
N ALA A 1019 7.32 -4.68 32.26
CA ALA A 1019 6.05 -5.02 31.60
C ALA A 1019 5.24 -6.01 32.43
N LEU A 1020 3.93 -5.77 32.51
CA LEU A 1020 3.01 -6.49 33.39
C LEU A 1020 1.76 -6.92 32.62
N LEU A 1021 1.60 -8.24 32.46
CA LEU A 1021 0.46 -8.84 31.80
C LEU A 1021 -0.62 -9.18 32.84
N VAL A 1022 -1.57 -8.27 33.06
CA VAL A 1022 -2.63 -8.41 34.06
C VAL A 1022 -3.83 -9.17 33.50
N PHE A 1023 -4.35 -10.14 34.25
CA PHE A 1023 -5.59 -10.86 33.91
C PHE A 1023 -6.81 -10.14 34.50
N PRO A 1024 -7.96 -10.09 33.80
CA PRO A 1024 -9.15 -9.36 34.28
C PRO A 1024 -9.72 -9.94 35.57
N SER A 1025 -9.57 -11.26 35.78
CA SER A 1025 -9.83 -11.95 37.04
C SER A 1025 -8.68 -12.91 37.38
N PRO A 1026 -8.45 -13.24 38.67
CA PRO A 1026 -7.42 -14.20 39.05
C PRO A 1026 -7.78 -15.62 38.59
N ILE A 1027 -6.88 -16.29 37.85
CA ILE A 1027 -7.15 -17.61 37.27
C ILE A 1027 -6.46 -18.71 38.12
N PRO A 1028 -7.22 -19.67 38.69
CA PRO A 1028 -6.64 -20.74 39.51
C PRO A 1028 -5.92 -21.79 38.66
N ALA A 1029 -4.61 -21.99 38.88
CA ALA A 1029 -3.82 -22.99 38.16
C ALA A 1029 -2.77 -23.68 39.05
N SER A 1030 -2.53 -24.97 38.80
CA SER A 1030 -1.40 -25.73 39.35
C SER A 1030 -0.24 -25.86 38.35
N THR A 1031 -0.54 -25.73 37.05
CA THR A 1031 0.47 -25.55 35.99
C THR A 1031 0.04 -24.42 35.05
N LEU A 1032 0.98 -23.54 34.76
CA LEU A 1032 0.85 -22.42 33.83
C LEU A 1032 1.91 -22.56 32.74
N ARG A 1033 1.54 -22.43 31.47
CA ARG A 1033 2.52 -22.35 30.37
C ARG A 1033 2.40 -21.05 29.61
N LEU A 1034 3.55 -20.43 29.34
CA LEU A 1034 3.70 -19.24 28.52
C LEU A 1034 4.45 -19.66 27.26
N PHE A 1035 3.80 -19.64 26.09
CA PHE A 1035 4.44 -19.89 24.80
C PHE A 1035 4.75 -18.56 24.11
N TYR A 1036 5.90 -18.49 23.43
CA TYR A 1036 6.40 -17.31 22.73
C TYR A 1036 6.49 -17.59 21.22
N PRO A 1037 5.45 -17.29 20.43
CA PRO A 1037 5.46 -17.50 18.99
C PRO A 1037 6.57 -16.69 18.31
N GLY A 1038 7.32 -17.31 17.40
CA GLY A 1038 8.37 -16.62 16.63
C GLY A 1038 9.64 -16.22 17.42
N LEU A 1039 9.82 -16.71 18.65
CA LEU A 1039 11.02 -16.43 19.45
C LEU A 1039 12.29 -16.95 18.74
N SER A 1040 13.20 -16.04 18.37
CA SER A 1040 14.44 -16.40 17.65
C SER A 1040 15.37 -17.27 18.52
N PRO A 1041 16.33 -18.03 17.95
CA PRO A 1041 17.25 -18.85 18.74
C PRO A 1041 18.07 -18.06 19.77
N GLN A 1042 18.43 -16.81 19.46
CA GLN A 1042 19.12 -15.89 20.36
C GLN A 1042 18.21 -15.45 21.51
N LEU A 1043 16.96 -15.07 21.20
CA LEU A 1043 15.97 -14.72 22.22
C LEU A 1043 15.60 -15.94 23.07
N ALA A 1044 15.49 -17.15 22.49
CA ALA A 1044 15.26 -18.38 23.23
C ALA A 1044 16.42 -18.76 24.19
N GLN A 1045 17.62 -18.25 23.96
CA GLN A 1045 18.73 -18.36 24.93
C GLN A 1045 18.64 -17.30 26.03
N ILE A 1046 18.15 -16.09 25.75
CA ILE A 1046 17.86 -15.06 26.75
C ILE A 1046 16.71 -15.51 27.66
N TYR A 1047 15.59 -15.97 27.09
CA TYR A 1047 14.43 -16.49 27.82
C TYR A 1047 14.70 -17.81 28.54
N ALA A 1048 15.75 -18.56 28.20
CA ALA A 1048 16.18 -19.68 29.03
C ALA A 1048 16.83 -19.25 30.35
N ASN A 1049 17.22 -17.97 30.46
CA ASN A 1049 17.91 -17.38 31.63
C ASN A 1049 17.02 -16.35 32.37
N ASP A 1050 16.23 -15.55 31.65
CA ASP A 1050 15.25 -14.59 32.22
C ASP A 1050 13.88 -15.26 32.36
N ILE A 1051 13.55 -15.65 33.60
CA ILE A 1051 12.31 -16.36 33.94
C ILE A 1051 11.29 -15.32 34.46
N PRO A 1052 10.17 -15.08 33.76
CA PRO A 1052 9.21 -14.07 34.17
C PRO A 1052 8.51 -14.43 35.50
N GLU A 1053 8.23 -13.42 36.30
CA GLU A 1053 7.70 -13.58 37.64
C GLU A 1053 6.16 -13.76 37.61
N ILE A 1054 5.67 -14.80 38.28
CA ILE A 1054 4.23 -15.04 38.39
C ILE A 1054 3.68 -14.27 39.60
N MET A 1055 2.62 -13.49 39.37
CA MET A 1055 2.04 -12.59 40.36
C MET A 1055 0.64 -13.06 40.78
N ILE A 1056 0.41 -13.10 42.08
CA ILE A 1056 -0.85 -13.49 42.73
C ILE A 1056 -1.41 -12.30 43.55
N PRO A 1057 -2.72 -12.22 43.84
CA PRO A 1057 -3.28 -11.09 44.57
C PRO A 1057 -2.84 -11.14 46.04
N GLN A 1058 -2.42 -10.00 46.61
CA GLN A 1058 -2.10 -9.92 48.03
C GLN A 1058 -3.38 -10.17 48.85
N LYS A 1059 -3.47 -11.33 49.51
CA LYS A 1059 -4.55 -11.62 50.46
C LYS A 1059 -4.54 -10.57 51.56
N ILE A 1060 -5.64 -9.80 51.65
CA ILE A 1060 -5.84 -8.83 52.74
C ILE A 1060 -6.05 -9.64 54.02
N ILE A 1061 -4.99 -9.77 54.81
CA ILE A 1061 -5.08 -10.31 56.16
C ILE A 1061 -5.78 -9.25 57.00
N HIS A 1062 -7.11 -9.33 57.09
CA HIS A 1062 -7.85 -8.58 58.11
C HIS A 1062 -7.28 -9.00 59.48
N PRO A 1063 -6.78 -8.06 60.31
CA PRO A 1063 -6.27 -8.41 61.62
C PRO A 1063 -7.39 -9.04 62.43
N LYS A 1064 -7.14 -10.24 62.98
CA LYS A 1064 -8.10 -10.91 63.86
C LYS A 1064 -8.40 -9.98 65.03
N ARG A 1065 -9.64 -9.53 65.17
CA ARG A 1065 -10.11 -8.90 66.41
C ARG A 1065 -9.87 -9.91 67.55
N GLY A 1066 -9.10 -9.51 68.55
CA GLY A 1066 -8.86 -10.34 69.72
C GLY A 1066 -10.14 -10.57 70.52
N LYS A 1067 -10.20 -11.76 71.13
CA LYS A 1067 -10.73 -11.94 72.48
C LYS A 1067 -9.53 -12.19 73.39
#